data_AF-A0A2E5X1Y5-F1
#
_entry.id   AF-A0A2E5X1Y5-F1
#
_cell.length_a   1.000
_cell.length_b   1.000
_cell.length_c   1.000
_cell.angle_alpha   90.00
_cell.angle_beta   90.00
_cell.angle_gamma   90.00
#
_symmetry.space_group_name_H-M   'P 1'
#
loop_
_entity.id
_entity.type
_entity.pdbx_description
1 polymer ?
#
loop_
_entity_poly.entity_id
_entity_poly.type
_entity_poly.pdbx_seq_one_letter_code
_entity_poly.pdbx_strand_id
1 'polypeptide(L)'
;MFILEIFDLTNNFHLTNKGTRVLISLNWIKDFVELPELDADELANSFTMTTAEVEDVKTTFKHLKEIKVAQIDSIKKHPEADKLNLVTFSFGSGKTKEVVCGAPNVREGLKIPYAPLGTTLPNGLTLEPKKIRGILSEGMLCSQVELGIGEGSSGLMELDEHATVGQSMLEYLNLSVDVVLDVDNKSLTHRPDLWGHYGLAREFAAAHSKGLKKPYGEEWKKNLETNFNDSKSPITPKVDEDSAGLAYWGLSLDGVKVSESPEWMRNRLEAAGLRPINNIVDVSNYVMLELGIPLHIFDRDKIEDGVIHIKQLAEEQTFQTLDEVDRDLVAGDTVICDSKKPLVLAGIMGGHNSGVSDNTTKVFIEVANWNAERVRTTSTRLGLRTDSSQRYEKSLDSTQCYKTLLRTLDLILQLCPEAKVVGKPEYDGEKLENIKPLVIETSIKKIKSTLGHELSDEELIRIFRSLDFGVEEENEQLKVTIPTFRTTKDIECEADLVEEVGRMVGYDNIVPVAPLTELNTTKLEPGKKISRKIQDYLSLKGESLEIMTYPLVGEKLLDKAVWESANEELKLVNALSKDADRMRPSLIPSALEVIGENAKRFSKFSFFEIGRSYLPSEKSFSEEKHQLLIACFDKKGNSIC
;
A
#
# COMPACT_ATOMS: atom_id res chain seq x y z
N MET A 1 36.43 -13.01 4.82
CA MET A 1 36.40 -11.89 5.79
C MET A 1 36.25 -10.62 4.96
N PHE A 2 35.07 -10.03 4.74
CA PHE A 2 33.74 -10.16 5.34
C PHE A 2 32.70 -10.31 4.22
N ILE A 3 31.88 -11.35 4.33
CA ILE A 3 30.56 -11.42 3.70
C ILE A 3 29.66 -10.63 4.66
N LEU A 4 29.04 -9.56 4.19
CA LEU A 4 28.02 -8.84 4.97
C LEU A 4 26.74 -9.67 4.93
N GLU A 5 26.72 -10.74 5.72
CA GLU A 5 25.48 -11.33 6.24
C GLU A 5 24.91 -10.32 7.25
N ILE A 6 23.87 -9.60 6.84
CA ILE A 6 23.00 -8.89 7.77
C ILE A 6 22.14 -9.97 8.42
N PHE A 7 22.62 -10.49 9.55
CA PHE A 7 21.80 -11.26 10.48
C PHE A 7 20.82 -10.29 11.14
N ASP A 8 19.58 -10.30 10.67
CA ASP A 8 18.47 -9.65 11.33
C ASP A 8 18.00 -10.53 12.50
N LEU A 9 18.67 -10.35 13.64
CA LEU A 9 18.37 -11.03 14.90
C LEU A 9 17.61 -10.08 15.84
N THR A 10 16.41 -9.68 15.45
CA THR A 10 15.32 -9.35 16.37
C THR A 10 13.98 -9.65 15.72
N ASN A 11 13.37 -10.76 16.14
CA ASN A 11 12.08 -11.26 15.68
C ASN A 11 10.93 -10.44 16.30
N ASN A 12 10.81 -9.17 15.89
CA ASN A 12 9.62 -8.35 16.06
C ASN A 12 9.16 -7.97 14.66
N PHE A 13 7.96 -8.42 14.29
CA PHE A 13 7.23 -8.07 13.08
C PHE A 13 7.70 -6.76 12.45
N HIS A 14 8.35 -6.86 11.27
CA HIS A 14 8.69 -5.72 10.42
C HIS A 14 7.42 -5.06 9.90
N LEU A 15 6.83 -4.23 10.75
CA LEU A 15 5.82 -3.23 10.46
C LEU A 15 6.47 -1.85 10.19
N THR A 16 7.75 -1.83 9.84
CA THR A 16 8.54 -0.60 9.66
C THR A 16 8.39 0.06 8.29
N ASN A 17 7.58 -0.53 7.39
CA ASN A 17 7.09 0.11 6.15
C ASN A 17 5.55 0.06 6.07
N LYS A 18 4.88 0.40 7.19
CA LYS A 18 3.41 0.40 7.29
C LYS A 18 2.71 1.36 6.30
N GLY A 19 3.40 2.35 5.76
CA GLY A 19 2.80 3.45 5.01
C GLY A 19 2.71 3.28 3.49
N THR A 20 2.86 2.07 2.93
CA THR A 20 2.90 1.89 1.45
C THR A 20 2.25 0.62 0.91
N ARG A 21 1.69 -0.27 1.72
CA ARG A 21 1.13 -1.55 1.23
C ARG A 21 -0.37 -1.45 1.00
N VAL A 22 -0.85 -2.02 -0.11
CA VAL A 22 -2.29 -2.15 -0.38
C VAL A 22 -2.66 -3.62 -0.20
N LEU A 23 -3.27 -3.93 0.94
CA LEU A 23 -3.70 -5.28 1.30
C LEU A 23 -5.15 -5.51 0.88
N ILE A 24 -5.41 -6.58 0.14
CA ILE A 24 -6.71 -6.87 -0.47
C ILE A 24 -7.21 -8.24 0.00
N SER A 25 -8.35 -8.26 0.70
CA SER A 25 -9.04 -9.49 1.14
C SER A 25 -9.84 -10.10 -0.01
N LEU A 26 -9.49 -11.32 -0.44
CA LEU A 26 -10.27 -12.03 -1.46
C LEU A 26 -11.66 -12.45 -0.95
N ASN A 27 -11.83 -12.70 0.35
CA ASN A 27 -13.16 -12.92 0.91
C ASN A 27 -14.05 -11.68 0.80
N TRP A 28 -13.48 -10.48 0.92
CA TRP A 28 -14.22 -9.25 0.69
C TRP A 28 -14.53 -9.05 -0.79
N ILE A 29 -13.60 -9.37 -1.70
CA ILE A 29 -13.87 -9.34 -3.15
C ILE A 29 -15.05 -10.26 -3.53
N LYS A 30 -15.16 -11.44 -2.91
CA LYS A 30 -16.26 -12.41 -3.15
C LYS A 30 -17.66 -11.88 -2.84
N ASP A 31 -17.77 -10.85 -2.00
CA ASP A 31 -19.05 -10.19 -1.75
C ASP A 31 -19.60 -9.55 -3.03
N PHE A 32 -18.71 -9.08 -3.91
CA PHE A 32 -19.04 -8.31 -5.10
C PHE A 32 -18.94 -9.10 -6.40
N VAL A 33 -18.08 -10.12 -6.47
CA VAL A 33 -17.87 -10.91 -7.69
C VAL A 33 -17.62 -12.38 -7.37
N GLU A 34 -18.12 -13.28 -8.21
CA GLU A 34 -17.76 -14.69 -8.14
C GLU A 34 -16.36 -14.90 -8.74
N LEU A 35 -15.38 -15.23 -7.90
CA LEU A 35 -14.02 -15.54 -8.36
C LEU A 35 -13.99 -16.92 -9.06
N PRO A 36 -13.13 -17.10 -10.08
CA PRO A 36 -12.96 -18.40 -10.73
C PRO A 36 -12.35 -19.42 -9.76
N GLU A 37 -12.51 -20.71 -10.08
CA GLU A 37 -11.89 -21.83 -9.34
C GLU A 37 -10.39 -21.93 -9.70
N LEU A 38 -9.63 -20.96 -9.22
CA LEU A 38 -8.17 -20.89 -9.32
C LEU A 38 -7.59 -20.89 -7.91
N ASP A 39 -6.35 -21.36 -7.77
CA ASP A 39 -5.64 -21.21 -6.50
C ASP A 39 -5.23 -19.74 -6.25
N ALA A 40 -4.72 -19.47 -5.05
CA ALA A 40 -4.37 -18.12 -4.64
C ALA A 40 -3.25 -17.50 -5.50
N ASP A 41 -2.28 -18.31 -5.91
CA ASP A 41 -1.12 -17.86 -6.68
C ASP A 41 -1.51 -17.64 -8.15
N GLU A 42 -2.37 -18.50 -8.71
CA GLU A 42 -2.95 -18.32 -10.03
C GLU A 42 -3.82 -17.06 -10.13
N LEU A 43 -4.64 -16.78 -9.12
CA LEU A 43 -5.42 -15.53 -9.04
C LEU A 43 -4.51 -14.29 -8.95
N ALA A 44 -3.47 -14.36 -8.12
CA ALA A 44 -2.50 -13.27 -7.98
C ALA A 44 -1.74 -12.99 -9.28
N ASN A 45 -1.31 -14.05 -9.97
CA ASN A 45 -0.66 -13.95 -11.28
C ASN A 45 -1.60 -13.37 -12.33
N SER A 46 -2.85 -13.83 -12.38
CA SER A 46 -3.85 -13.28 -13.30
C SER A 46 -4.06 -11.79 -13.05
N PHE A 47 -4.20 -11.37 -11.78
CA PHE A 47 -4.38 -9.97 -11.41
C PHE A 47 -3.14 -9.12 -11.75
N THR A 48 -1.94 -9.68 -11.58
CA THR A 48 -0.67 -9.05 -11.99
C THR A 48 -0.62 -8.78 -13.49
N MET A 49 -1.07 -9.73 -14.31
CA MET A 49 -1.03 -9.60 -15.76
C MET A 49 -2.08 -8.62 -16.33
N THR A 50 -3.23 -8.47 -15.65
CA THR A 50 -4.34 -7.67 -16.18
C THR A 50 -4.48 -6.30 -15.54
N THR A 51 -4.01 -6.13 -14.30
CA THR A 51 -4.41 -5.00 -13.45
C THR A 51 -3.25 -4.38 -12.68
N ALA A 52 -2.61 -5.10 -11.76
CA ALA A 52 -1.62 -4.53 -10.85
C ALA A 52 -0.73 -5.60 -10.19
N GLU A 53 0.53 -5.25 -9.97
CA GLU A 53 1.56 -6.17 -9.46
C GLU A 53 1.27 -6.61 -8.02
N VAL A 54 1.22 -7.93 -7.81
CA VAL A 54 1.13 -8.55 -6.49
C VAL A 54 2.52 -8.90 -5.99
N GLU A 55 2.96 -8.28 -4.89
CA GLU A 55 4.25 -8.53 -4.25
C GLU A 55 4.25 -9.81 -3.41
N ASP A 56 3.12 -10.13 -2.76
CA ASP A 56 3.00 -11.28 -1.86
C ASP A 56 1.55 -11.78 -1.71
N VAL A 57 1.38 -13.05 -1.36
CA VAL A 57 0.08 -13.70 -1.14
C VAL A 57 0.07 -14.34 0.24
N LYS A 58 -0.78 -13.84 1.13
CA LYS A 58 -0.86 -14.28 2.53
C LYS A 58 -2.17 -15.02 2.77
N THR A 59 -2.13 -16.12 3.52
CA THR A 59 -3.34 -16.82 3.94
C THR A 59 -3.54 -16.68 5.44
N THR A 60 -4.63 -16.05 5.87
CA THR A 60 -4.96 -15.88 7.30
C THR A 60 -5.57 -17.15 7.87
N PHE A 61 -5.33 -17.39 9.17
CA PHE A 61 -5.98 -18.46 9.96
C PHE A 61 -5.82 -19.90 9.44
N LYS A 62 -4.96 -20.15 8.44
CA LYS A 62 -4.74 -21.49 7.86
C LYS A 62 -4.36 -22.52 8.92
N HIS A 63 -3.53 -22.13 9.88
CA HIS A 63 -3.08 -22.96 11.00
C HIS A 63 -4.24 -23.37 11.92
N LEU A 64 -5.27 -22.53 12.10
CA LEU A 64 -6.41 -22.83 12.98
C LEU A 64 -7.25 -24.02 12.52
N LYS A 65 -7.13 -24.43 11.24
CA LYS A 65 -7.77 -25.63 10.71
C LYS A 65 -7.15 -26.92 11.29
N GLU A 66 -5.86 -26.89 11.59
CA GLU A 66 -5.12 -28.03 12.13
C GLU A 66 -5.17 -28.11 13.66
N ILE A 67 -5.33 -26.96 14.30
CA ILE A 67 -5.40 -26.81 15.76
C ILE A 67 -6.79 -27.23 16.23
N LYS A 68 -6.84 -28.06 17.28
CA LYS A 68 -8.09 -28.68 17.76
C LYS A 68 -8.40 -28.28 19.19
N VAL A 69 -9.68 -28.27 19.52
CA VAL A 69 -10.14 -28.22 20.91
C VAL A 69 -9.75 -29.52 21.61
N ALA A 70 -8.99 -29.41 22.69
CA ALA A 70 -8.60 -30.50 23.56
C ALA A 70 -9.10 -30.28 24.99
N GLN A 71 -9.25 -31.34 25.75
CA GLN A 71 -9.62 -31.32 27.17
C GLN A 71 -8.53 -32.00 28.00
N ILE A 72 -8.08 -31.32 29.05
CA ILE A 72 -7.04 -31.87 29.94
C ILE A 72 -7.65 -32.97 30.81
N ASP A 73 -7.08 -34.18 30.72
CA ASP A 73 -7.54 -35.35 31.45
C ASP A 73 -6.77 -35.54 32.77
N SER A 74 -5.45 -35.33 32.78
CA SER A 74 -4.64 -35.42 34.01
C SER A 74 -3.34 -34.61 33.96
N ILE A 75 -2.86 -34.17 35.12
CA ILE A 75 -1.61 -33.39 35.25
C ILE A 75 -0.65 -34.04 36.25
N LYS A 76 0.61 -34.26 35.84
CA LYS A 76 1.71 -34.72 36.72
C LYS A 76 2.85 -33.71 36.73
N LYS A 77 3.59 -33.61 37.83
CA LYS A 77 4.82 -32.79 37.85
C LYS A 77 5.90 -33.39 36.95
N HIS A 78 6.64 -32.54 36.25
CA HIS A 78 7.77 -32.99 35.45
C HIS A 78 8.90 -33.49 36.37
N PRO A 79 9.45 -34.71 36.15
CA PRO A 79 10.42 -35.32 37.07
C PRO A 79 11.74 -34.56 37.18
N GLU A 80 12.13 -33.83 36.13
CA GLU A 80 13.39 -33.07 36.05
C GLU A 80 13.22 -31.54 36.00
N ALA A 81 12.02 -30.99 36.26
CA ALA A 81 11.79 -29.54 36.17
C ALA A 81 10.63 -29.03 37.05
N ASP A 82 10.94 -28.20 38.05
CA ASP A 82 9.96 -27.75 39.06
C ASP A 82 8.82 -26.87 38.55
N LYS A 83 9.06 -26.15 37.43
CA LYS A 83 8.12 -25.21 36.80
C LYS A 83 7.34 -25.81 35.62
N LEU A 84 7.57 -27.08 35.29
CA LEU A 84 6.93 -27.73 34.15
C LEU A 84 6.01 -28.85 34.62
N ASN A 85 4.91 -29.00 33.92
CA ASN A 85 3.93 -30.05 34.12
C ASN A 85 3.88 -30.95 32.90
N LEU A 86 3.53 -32.20 33.15
CA LEU A 86 3.34 -33.25 32.19
C LEU A 86 1.82 -33.46 32.08
N VAL A 87 1.26 -33.00 30.96
CA VAL A 87 -0.18 -32.85 30.78
C VAL A 87 -0.67 -33.88 29.78
N THR A 88 -1.56 -34.76 30.22
CA THR A 88 -2.27 -35.71 29.37
C THR A 88 -3.63 -35.12 29.02
N PHE A 89 -3.99 -35.11 27.74
CA PHE A 89 -5.24 -34.52 27.25
C PHE A 89 -5.84 -35.34 26.12
N SER A 90 -7.15 -35.20 25.95
CA SER A 90 -7.94 -35.78 24.87
C SER A 90 -8.30 -34.71 23.84
N PHE A 91 -8.25 -35.03 22.56
CA PHE A 91 -8.45 -34.07 21.45
C PHE A 91 -9.35 -34.65 20.35
N GLY A 92 -10.29 -35.51 20.76
CA GLY A 92 -11.27 -36.16 19.89
C GLY A 92 -10.91 -37.60 19.50
N SER A 93 -11.91 -38.35 19.03
CA SER A 93 -11.76 -39.73 18.52
C SER A 93 -11.12 -40.75 19.48
N GLY A 94 -11.23 -40.54 20.80
CA GLY A 94 -10.66 -41.44 21.82
C GLY A 94 -9.14 -41.47 21.88
N LYS A 95 -8.46 -40.49 21.25
CA LYS A 95 -6.99 -40.38 21.27
C LYS A 95 -6.56 -39.45 22.41
N THR A 96 -5.51 -39.86 23.12
CA THR A 96 -4.83 -39.04 24.12
C THR A 96 -3.40 -38.74 23.68
N LYS A 97 -2.90 -37.58 24.08
CA LYS A 97 -1.53 -37.14 23.86
C LYS A 97 -0.96 -36.54 25.13
N GLU A 98 0.36 -36.44 25.15
CA GLU A 98 1.10 -35.95 26.30
C GLU A 98 2.06 -34.84 25.87
N VAL A 99 2.01 -33.71 26.58
CA VAL A 99 2.84 -32.53 26.30
C VAL A 99 3.43 -31.97 27.59
N VAL A 100 4.57 -31.32 27.45
CA VAL A 100 5.21 -30.58 28.54
C VAL A 100 4.70 -29.14 28.52
N CYS A 101 4.01 -28.71 29.58
CA CYS A 101 3.40 -27.39 29.67
C CYS A 101 3.90 -26.63 30.91
N GLY A 102 4.31 -25.38 30.73
CA GLY A 102 4.75 -24.49 31.82
C GLY A 102 3.74 -23.37 32.16
N ALA A 103 2.55 -23.39 31.58
CA ALA A 103 1.57 -22.33 31.78
C ALA A 103 1.00 -22.37 33.22
N PRO A 104 0.88 -21.22 33.91
CA PRO A 104 0.46 -21.16 35.31
C PRO A 104 -1.02 -21.49 35.52
N ASN A 105 -1.86 -21.37 34.48
CA ASN A 105 -3.30 -21.61 34.55
C ASN A 105 -3.73 -23.04 34.16
N VAL A 106 -2.77 -23.95 33.93
CA VAL A 106 -3.04 -25.34 33.55
C VAL A 106 -3.75 -26.09 34.68
N ARG A 107 -4.92 -26.68 34.40
CA ARG A 107 -5.72 -27.46 35.36
C ARG A 107 -6.52 -28.57 34.68
N GLU A 108 -6.84 -29.62 35.42
CA GLU A 108 -7.67 -30.73 34.92
C GLU A 108 -9.08 -30.25 34.54
N GLY A 109 -9.66 -30.84 33.50
CA GLY A 109 -10.98 -30.48 32.96
C GLY A 109 -10.99 -29.24 32.06
N LEU A 110 -9.88 -28.50 31.96
CA LEU A 110 -9.80 -27.31 31.11
C LEU A 110 -9.87 -27.68 29.62
N LYS A 111 -10.69 -26.96 28.85
CA LYS A 111 -10.70 -27.03 27.39
C LYS A 111 -9.76 -25.97 26.82
N ILE A 112 -8.87 -26.40 25.92
CA ILE A 112 -7.75 -25.60 25.42
C ILE A 112 -7.51 -25.89 23.93
N PRO A 113 -6.89 -24.96 23.19
CA PRO A 113 -6.39 -25.24 21.84
C PRO A 113 -5.13 -26.11 21.89
N TYR A 114 -5.11 -27.16 21.09
CA TYR A 114 -3.97 -28.05 20.91
C TYR A 114 -3.48 -28.01 19.46
N ALA A 115 -2.22 -27.61 19.28
CA ALA A 115 -1.52 -27.63 18.00
C ALA A 115 -0.69 -28.92 17.86
N PRO A 116 -1.02 -29.79 16.87
CA PRO A 116 -0.28 -31.01 16.63
C PRO A 116 1.10 -30.73 16.01
N LEU A 117 1.98 -31.74 16.07
CA LEU A 117 3.26 -31.70 15.35
C LEU A 117 3.03 -31.55 13.83
N GLY A 118 3.87 -30.74 13.19
CA GLY A 118 3.75 -30.34 11.78
C GLY A 118 3.02 -29.02 11.57
N THR A 119 2.25 -28.53 12.55
CA THR A 119 1.58 -27.24 12.45
C THR A 119 2.58 -26.09 12.54
N THR A 120 2.49 -25.14 11.61
CA THR A 120 3.23 -23.88 11.62
C THR A 120 2.40 -22.79 12.29
N LEU A 121 2.90 -22.22 13.38
CA LEU A 121 2.25 -21.12 14.10
C LEU A 121 2.55 -19.75 13.45
N PRO A 122 1.77 -18.69 13.73
CA PRO A 122 1.93 -17.35 13.13
C PRO A 122 3.30 -16.70 13.36
N ASN A 123 4.06 -17.14 14.36
CA ASN A 123 5.43 -16.67 14.61
C ASN A 123 6.48 -17.38 13.73
N GLY A 124 6.06 -18.21 12.77
CA GLY A 124 6.93 -18.98 11.88
C GLY A 124 7.46 -20.29 12.50
N LEU A 125 7.08 -20.61 13.74
CA LEU A 125 7.50 -21.85 14.40
C LEU A 125 6.69 -23.04 13.88
N THR A 126 7.35 -23.95 13.18
CA THR A 126 6.81 -25.28 12.86
C THR A 126 7.06 -26.24 14.03
N LEU A 127 6.01 -26.89 14.53
CA LEU A 127 6.09 -27.78 15.67
C LEU A 127 6.71 -29.12 15.30
N GLU A 128 7.96 -29.32 15.68
CA GLU A 128 8.70 -30.58 15.48
C GLU A 128 8.82 -31.39 16.78
N PRO A 129 8.92 -32.73 16.71
CA PRO A 129 9.10 -33.56 17.90
C PRO A 129 10.41 -33.19 18.62
N LYS A 130 10.29 -32.62 19.82
CA LYS A 130 11.44 -32.22 20.64
C LYS A 130 11.36 -32.82 22.03
N LYS A 131 12.51 -33.28 22.54
CA LYS A 131 12.64 -33.66 23.94
C LYS A 131 12.87 -32.40 24.79
N ILE A 132 11.95 -32.12 25.70
CA ILE A 132 12.09 -31.07 26.70
C ILE A 132 12.49 -31.77 27.99
N ARG A 133 13.75 -31.55 28.44
CA ARG A 133 14.29 -32.16 29.67
C ARG A 133 14.08 -33.69 29.71
N GLY A 134 14.43 -34.35 28.61
CA GLY A 134 14.38 -35.82 28.47
C GLY A 134 13.04 -36.41 28.01
N ILE A 135 11.93 -35.66 28.13
CA ILE A 135 10.57 -36.13 27.81
C ILE A 135 10.12 -35.57 26.46
N LEU A 136 9.56 -36.44 25.61
CA LEU A 136 9.04 -36.04 24.30
C LEU A 136 7.73 -35.28 24.47
N SER A 137 7.64 -34.06 23.92
CA SER A 137 6.38 -33.30 23.88
C SER A 137 5.71 -33.51 22.52
N GLU A 138 4.50 -34.07 22.51
CA GLU A 138 3.80 -34.44 21.28
C GLU A 138 2.93 -33.29 20.73
N GLY A 139 3.49 -32.09 20.61
CA GLY A 139 2.80 -30.88 20.18
C GLY A 139 2.81 -29.78 21.24
N MET A 140 1.85 -28.86 21.16
CA MET A 140 1.78 -27.65 22.00
C MET A 140 0.33 -27.33 22.40
N LEU A 141 0.12 -26.92 23.66
CA LEU A 141 -1.13 -26.29 24.10
C LEU A 141 -0.97 -24.78 23.97
N CYS A 142 -1.90 -24.10 23.29
CA CYS A 142 -1.66 -22.74 22.83
C CYS A 142 -2.38 -21.66 23.65
N SER A 143 -1.73 -20.51 23.75
CA SER A 143 -2.29 -19.22 24.16
C SER A 143 -2.89 -18.46 22.98
N GLN A 144 -3.65 -17.38 23.25
CA GLN A 144 -4.20 -16.53 22.19
C GLN A 144 -3.12 -15.89 21.29
N VAL A 145 -1.96 -15.55 21.87
CA VAL A 145 -0.82 -14.99 21.10
C VAL A 145 -0.18 -16.03 20.20
N GLU A 146 0.02 -17.26 20.68
CA GLU A 146 0.56 -18.35 19.85
C GLU A 146 -0.40 -18.72 18.71
N LEU A 147 -1.70 -18.50 18.89
CA LEU A 147 -2.70 -18.65 17.83
C LEU A 147 -2.83 -17.44 16.91
N GLY A 148 -2.26 -16.29 17.27
CA GLY A 148 -2.36 -15.05 16.49
C GLY A 148 -3.77 -14.44 16.48
N ILE A 149 -4.55 -14.59 17.56
CA ILE A 149 -5.95 -14.11 17.66
C ILE A 149 -6.19 -13.17 18.86
N GLY A 150 -5.13 -12.65 19.51
CA GLY A 150 -5.27 -11.72 20.62
C GLY A 150 -3.95 -11.12 21.11
N GLU A 151 -4.03 -10.05 21.91
CA GLU A 151 -2.89 -9.37 22.55
C GLU A 151 -2.75 -9.84 24.03
N GLY A 152 -1.54 -10.21 24.50
CA GLY A 152 -1.26 -10.46 25.93
C GLY A 152 -0.36 -11.67 26.23
N SER A 153 0.13 -11.81 27.47
CA SER A 153 0.79 -13.05 27.92
C SER A 153 0.50 -13.40 29.37
N SER A 154 0.27 -14.70 29.61
CA SER A 154 0.75 -15.48 30.78
C SER A 154 -0.04 -16.79 30.98
N GLY A 155 -0.78 -17.31 29.99
CA GLY A 155 -1.49 -18.58 30.15
C GLY A 155 -2.04 -19.19 28.86
N LEU A 156 -2.47 -20.46 28.96
CA LEU A 156 -3.22 -21.15 27.91
C LEU A 156 -4.54 -20.43 27.63
N MET A 157 -5.00 -20.48 26.38
CA MET A 157 -6.33 -19.98 26.03
C MET A 157 -7.39 -20.92 26.62
N GLU A 158 -8.19 -20.42 27.54
CA GLU A 158 -9.29 -21.16 28.12
C GLU A 158 -10.51 -21.05 27.21
N LEU A 159 -11.06 -22.20 26.83
CA LEU A 159 -12.24 -22.29 25.99
C LEU A 159 -13.49 -22.51 26.84
N ASP A 160 -14.65 -22.16 26.28
CA ASP A 160 -15.94 -22.36 26.94
C ASP A 160 -16.19 -23.84 27.25
N GLU A 161 -16.87 -24.13 28.36
CA GLU A 161 -17.20 -25.50 28.77
C GLU A 161 -18.05 -26.25 27.74
N HIS A 162 -18.75 -25.55 26.86
CA HIS A 162 -19.53 -26.12 25.76
C HIS A 162 -18.71 -26.39 24.49
N ALA A 163 -17.43 -26.05 24.44
CA ALA A 163 -16.57 -26.30 23.28
C ALA A 163 -16.49 -27.81 22.95
N THR A 164 -16.67 -28.20 21.70
CA THR A 164 -16.68 -29.63 21.32
C THR A 164 -15.24 -30.15 21.17
N VAL A 165 -14.85 -31.13 21.98
CA VAL A 165 -13.50 -31.72 21.92
C VAL A 165 -13.27 -32.38 20.55
N GLY A 166 -12.17 -32.02 19.90
CA GLY A 166 -11.79 -32.49 18.55
C GLY A 166 -12.24 -31.62 17.39
N GLN A 167 -13.13 -30.64 17.64
CA GLN A 167 -13.48 -29.57 16.68
C GLN A 167 -12.24 -28.73 16.35
N SER A 168 -12.15 -28.22 15.13
CA SER A 168 -11.05 -27.30 14.76
C SER A 168 -11.23 -25.92 15.41
N MET A 169 -10.13 -25.23 15.70
CA MET A 169 -10.21 -23.87 16.24
C MET A 169 -10.82 -22.89 15.25
N LEU A 170 -10.66 -23.15 13.95
CA LEU A 170 -11.31 -22.38 12.89
C LEU A 170 -12.84 -22.43 13.03
N GLU A 171 -13.41 -23.63 13.20
CA GLU A 171 -14.86 -23.81 13.41
C GLU A 171 -15.31 -23.28 14.77
N TYR A 172 -14.51 -23.48 15.83
CA TYR A 172 -14.88 -23.04 17.19
C TYR A 172 -14.99 -21.52 17.28
N LEU A 173 -14.04 -20.81 16.67
CA LEU A 173 -14.04 -19.35 16.64
C LEU A 173 -14.96 -18.80 15.55
N ASN A 174 -15.62 -19.64 14.76
CA ASN A 174 -16.42 -19.23 13.61
C ASN A 174 -15.65 -18.30 12.65
N LEU A 175 -14.35 -18.54 12.51
CA LEU A 175 -13.46 -17.78 11.63
C LEU A 175 -13.42 -18.43 10.25
N SER A 176 -13.16 -17.59 9.24
CA SER A 176 -12.96 -18.05 7.87
C SER A 176 -11.52 -17.76 7.45
N VAL A 177 -10.91 -18.74 6.77
CA VAL A 177 -9.62 -18.53 6.10
C VAL A 177 -9.80 -17.48 5.02
N ASP A 178 -8.91 -16.50 4.97
CA ASP A 178 -8.87 -15.48 3.93
C ASP A 178 -7.54 -15.51 3.20
N VAL A 179 -7.57 -15.14 1.92
CA VAL A 179 -6.39 -14.91 1.10
C VAL A 179 -6.27 -13.42 0.92
N VAL A 180 -5.14 -12.86 1.34
CA VAL A 180 -4.84 -11.44 1.28
C VAL A 180 -3.72 -11.23 0.27
N LEU A 181 -4.00 -10.43 -0.77
CA LEU A 181 -3.00 -10.00 -1.74
C LEU A 181 -2.30 -8.74 -1.25
N ASP A 182 -0.97 -8.70 -1.31
CA ASP A 182 -0.14 -7.51 -1.05
C ASP A 182 0.21 -6.89 -2.40
N VAL A 183 -0.43 -5.77 -2.76
CA VAL A 183 -0.28 -5.12 -4.08
C VAL A 183 0.69 -3.95 -4.01
N ASP A 184 1.61 -3.85 -4.97
CA ASP A 184 2.55 -2.70 -5.05
C ASP A 184 1.75 -1.44 -5.39
N ASN A 185 1.72 -0.49 -4.45
CA ASN A 185 1.01 0.77 -4.62
C ASN A 185 1.51 1.61 -5.81
N LYS A 186 2.73 1.35 -6.30
CA LYS A 186 3.31 2.03 -7.47
C LYS A 186 2.59 1.64 -8.75
N SER A 187 2.11 0.39 -8.83
CA SER A 187 1.30 -0.08 -9.95
C SER A 187 -0.09 0.59 -10.01
N LEU A 188 -0.57 1.14 -8.90
CA LEU A 188 -1.89 1.77 -8.76
C LEU A 188 -1.88 3.31 -8.84
N THR A 189 -0.76 3.96 -9.20
CA THR A 189 -0.63 5.42 -9.10
C THR A 189 -1.51 6.23 -10.06
N HIS A 190 -1.86 5.61 -11.18
CA HIS A 190 -2.76 6.14 -12.21
C HIS A 190 -4.19 5.59 -12.06
N ARG A 191 -4.42 4.68 -11.09
CA ARG A 191 -5.68 3.96 -10.87
C ARG A 191 -6.32 4.32 -9.52
N PRO A 192 -6.82 5.56 -9.34
CA PRO A 192 -7.44 5.97 -8.08
C PRO A 192 -8.67 5.13 -7.73
N ASP A 193 -9.35 4.56 -8.72
CA ASP A 193 -10.49 3.67 -8.54
C ASP A 193 -10.15 2.36 -7.81
N LEU A 194 -8.88 1.93 -7.84
CA LEU A 194 -8.44 0.65 -7.28
C LEU A 194 -7.95 0.75 -5.82
N TRP A 195 -8.10 1.90 -5.17
CA TRP A 195 -7.73 2.09 -3.77
C TRP A 195 -8.81 1.64 -2.76
N GLY A 196 -9.83 0.93 -3.24
CA GLY A 196 -10.86 0.25 -2.46
C GLY A 196 -11.28 -1.08 -3.07
N HIS A 197 -11.80 -1.99 -2.24
CA HIS A 197 -12.14 -3.36 -2.59
C HIS A 197 -13.22 -3.44 -3.69
N TYR A 198 -14.17 -2.50 -3.74
CA TYR A 198 -15.20 -2.50 -4.77
C TYR A 198 -14.64 -2.19 -6.17
N GLY A 199 -13.68 -1.28 -6.28
CA GLY A 199 -12.99 -1.00 -7.54
C GLY A 199 -12.13 -2.18 -8.00
N LEU A 200 -11.42 -2.81 -7.06
CA LEU A 200 -10.66 -4.04 -7.32
C LEU A 200 -11.57 -5.20 -7.76
N ALA A 201 -12.74 -5.36 -7.13
CA ALA A 201 -13.72 -6.36 -7.52
C ALA A 201 -14.24 -6.15 -8.95
N ARG A 202 -14.34 -4.90 -9.41
CA ARG A 202 -14.66 -4.59 -10.82
C ARG A 202 -13.58 -5.11 -11.76
N GLU A 203 -12.30 -4.97 -11.42
CA GLU A 203 -11.20 -5.50 -12.22
C GLU A 203 -11.21 -7.03 -12.24
N PHE A 204 -11.41 -7.70 -11.10
CA PHE A 204 -11.60 -9.17 -11.08
C PHE A 204 -12.80 -9.61 -11.94
N ALA A 205 -13.91 -8.88 -11.89
CA ALA A 205 -15.08 -9.16 -12.71
C ALA A 205 -14.77 -9.03 -14.20
N ALA A 206 -14.08 -7.96 -14.60
CA ALA A 206 -13.68 -7.75 -15.99
C ALA A 206 -12.71 -8.83 -16.46
N ALA A 207 -11.62 -9.07 -15.71
CA ALA A 207 -10.54 -9.98 -16.08
C ALA A 207 -11.01 -11.42 -16.27
N HIS A 208 -11.99 -11.86 -15.46
CA HIS A 208 -12.52 -13.22 -15.51
C HIS A 208 -13.87 -13.34 -16.23
N SER A 209 -14.34 -12.27 -16.89
CA SER A 209 -15.64 -12.22 -17.58
C SER A 209 -16.81 -12.65 -16.67
N LYS A 210 -16.80 -12.17 -15.43
CA LYS A 210 -17.83 -12.42 -14.41
C LYS A 210 -18.70 -11.18 -14.21
N GLY A 211 -19.91 -11.39 -13.70
CA GLY A 211 -20.81 -10.29 -13.36
C GLY A 211 -20.39 -9.61 -12.06
N LEU A 212 -20.25 -8.28 -12.08
CA LEU A 212 -20.12 -7.47 -10.87
C LEU A 212 -21.49 -7.26 -10.22
N LYS A 213 -21.63 -7.64 -8.95
CA LYS A 213 -22.79 -7.26 -8.13
C LYS A 213 -22.73 -5.76 -7.87
N LYS A 214 -23.85 -5.06 -8.10
CA LYS A 214 -23.97 -3.60 -7.95
C LYS A 214 -24.87 -3.25 -6.75
N PRO A 215 -24.42 -3.47 -5.49
CA PRO A 215 -25.26 -3.26 -4.30
C PRO A 215 -25.62 -1.79 -4.09
N TYR A 216 -24.77 -0.87 -4.55
CA TYR A 216 -24.93 0.58 -4.36
C TYR A 216 -25.65 1.24 -5.54
N GLY A 217 -26.78 0.64 -5.95
CA GLY A 217 -27.62 1.13 -7.04
C GLY A 217 -28.62 2.22 -6.61
N GLU A 218 -29.45 2.65 -7.56
CA GLU A 218 -30.43 3.73 -7.34
C GLU A 218 -31.53 3.37 -6.33
N GLU A 219 -31.93 2.10 -6.25
CA GLU A 219 -32.91 1.63 -5.26
C GLU A 219 -32.36 1.68 -3.83
N TRP A 220 -31.13 1.20 -3.63
CA TRP A 220 -30.42 1.30 -2.35
C TRP A 220 -30.27 2.76 -1.91
N LYS A 221 -29.86 3.63 -2.83
CA LYS A 221 -29.75 5.07 -2.60
C LYS A 221 -31.10 5.65 -2.13
N LYS A 222 -32.17 5.42 -2.89
CA LYS A 222 -33.52 5.91 -2.54
C LYS A 222 -33.99 5.41 -1.19
N ASN A 223 -33.69 4.15 -0.84
CA ASN A 223 -34.04 3.59 0.45
C ASN A 223 -33.34 4.36 1.59
N LEU A 224 -32.04 4.64 1.48
CA LEU A 224 -31.35 5.39 2.52
C LEU A 224 -31.81 6.86 2.61
N GLU A 225 -32.11 7.47 1.47
CA GLU A 225 -32.64 8.84 1.41
C GLU A 225 -33.99 8.99 2.15
N THR A 226 -34.73 7.91 2.39
CA THR A 226 -35.95 7.95 3.22
C THR A 226 -35.70 8.29 4.69
N ASN A 227 -34.46 8.15 5.18
CA ASN A 227 -34.09 8.54 6.54
C ASN A 227 -33.93 10.06 6.70
N PHE A 228 -33.86 10.80 5.59
CA PHE A 228 -33.68 12.24 5.60
C PHE A 228 -34.99 12.96 5.91
N ASN A 229 -34.88 14.14 6.50
CA ASN A 229 -36.02 14.97 6.84
C ASN A 229 -35.72 16.46 6.62
N ASP A 230 -36.78 17.28 6.58
CA ASP A 230 -36.69 18.72 6.34
C ASP A 230 -36.25 19.52 7.57
N SER A 231 -35.83 18.88 8.66
CA SER A 231 -35.26 19.59 9.80
C SER A 231 -33.99 20.31 9.39
N LYS A 232 -33.71 21.46 10.02
CA LYS A 232 -32.46 22.18 9.80
C LYS A 232 -31.28 21.29 10.21
N SER A 233 -30.31 21.11 9.31
CA SER A 233 -29.05 20.42 9.66
C SER A 233 -28.36 21.18 10.81
N PRO A 234 -27.87 20.49 11.85
CA PRO A 234 -27.10 21.10 12.93
C PRO A 234 -25.82 21.79 12.46
N ILE A 235 -25.22 21.28 11.39
CA ILE A 235 -23.95 21.76 10.85
C ILE A 235 -24.10 21.92 9.34
N THR A 236 -23.69 23.09 8.84
CA THR A 236 -23.55 23.35 7.41
C THR A 236 -22.07 23.64 7.14
N PRO A 237 -21.37 22.79 6.37
CA PRO A 237 -19.99 23.02 6.03
C PRO A 237 -19.87 24.22 5.09
N LYS A 238 -18.74 24.92 5.17
CA LYS A 238 -18.34 25.95 4.21
C LYS A 238 -16.93 25.68 3.72
N VAL A 239 -16.72 25.74 2.41
CA VAL A 239 -15.42 25.55 1.75
C VAL A 239 -15.00 26.86 1.10
N ASP A 240 -13.86 27.41 1.53
CA ASP A 240 -13.29 28.59 0.87
C ASP A 240 -12.65 28.21 -0.47
N GLU A 241 -12.81 29.06 -1.48
CA GLU A 241 -12.31 28.85 -2.85
C GLU A 241 -10.78 28.69 -2.92
N ASP A 242 -10.05 29.30 -1.98
CA ASP A 242 -8.60 29.22 -1.91
C ASP A 242 -8.10 27.96 -1.18
N SER A 243 -8.99 27.17 -0.56
CA SER A 243 -8.65 25.93 0.14
C SER A 243 -8.33 24.79 -0.82
N ALA A 244 -7.86 23.65 -0.30
CA ALA A 244 -7.71 22.42 -1.08
C ALA A 244 -9.02 21.65 -1.28
N GLY A 245 -10.15 22.09 -0.73
CA GLY A 245 -11.42 21.37 -0.78
C GLY A 245 -12.07 21.42 -2.16
N LEU A 246 -12.32 20.24 -2.77
CA LEU A 246 -13.02 20.12 -4.06
C LEU A 246 -14.50 19.78 -3.87
N ALA A 247 -14.80 18.96 -2.86
CA ALA A 247 -16.15 18.55 -2.52
C ALA A 247 -16.20 18.22 -1.03
N TYR A 248 -17.25 18.64 -0.33
CA TYR A 248 -17.42 18.34 1.10
C TYR A 248 -18.88 18.03 1.40
N TRP A 249 -19.16 16.79 1.80
CA TRP A 249 -20.46 16.36 2.29
C TRP A 249 -20.45 16.23 3.81
N GLY A 250 -21.52 16.72 4.44
CA GLY A 250 -21.76 16.63 5.87
C GLY A 250 -23.10 15.99 6.20
N LEU A 251 -23.14 15.07 7.17
CA LEU A 251 -24.40 14.50 7.68
C LEU A 251 -24.38 14.34 9.20
N SER A 252 -25.41 14.84 9.86
CA SER A 252 -25.56 14.77 11.31
C SER A 252 -26.45 13.61 11.74
N LEU A 253 -26.02 12.86 12.76
CA LEU A 253 -26.81 11.80 13.39
C LEU A 253 -26.84 11.95 14.91
N ASP A 254 -27.97 11.58 15.51
CA ASP A 254 -28.19 11.48 16.96
C ASP A 254 -28.43 10.03 17.36
N GLY A 255 -28.16 9.67 18.61
CA GLY A 255 -28.47 8.34 19.16
C GLY A 255 -27.50 7.25 18.74
N VAL A 256 -26.25 7.61 18.39
CA VAL A 256 -25.21 6.60 18.18
C VAL A 256 -24.73 6.04 19.51
N LYS A 257 -24.33 4.77 19.51
CA LYS A 257 -23.74 4.11 20.67
C LYS A 257 -22.37 3.57 20.29
N VAL A 258 -21.34 4.12 20.93
CA VAL A 258 -19.97 3.64 20.74
C VAL A 258 -19.79 2.32 21.49
N SER A 259 -19.29 1.31 20.78
CA SER A 259 -19.00 -0.02 21.31
C SER A 259 -17.91 -0.71 20.49
N GLU A 260 -17.53 -1.92 20.87
CA GLU A 260 -16.69 -2.75 20.02
C GLU A 260 -17.36 -3.03 18.67
N SER A 261 -16.55 -3.07 17.62
CA SER A 261 -16.98 -3.44 16.27
C SER A 261 -17.32 -4.93 16.19
N PRO A 262 -18.30 -5.32 15.36
CA PRO A 262 -18.62 -6.72 15.15
C PRO A 262 -17.43 -7.47 14.52
N GLU A 263 -17.33 -8.75 14.82
CA GLU A 263 -16.19 -9.60 14.44
C GLU A 263 -15.89 -9.57 12.92
N TRP A 264 -16.92 -9.62 12.08
CA TRP A 264 -16.74 -9.60 10.63
C TRP A 264 -16.05 -8.32 10.12
N MET A 265 -16.30 -7.17 10.77
CA MET A 265 -15.69 -5.89 10.42
C MET A 265 -14.25 -5.85 10.92
N ARG A 266 -14.00 -6.30 12.15
CA ARG A 266 -12.66 -6.39 12.74
C ARG A 266 -11.74 -7.25 11.88
N ASN A 267 -12.20 -8.44 11.51
CA ASN A 267 -11.42 -9.38 10.69
C ASN A 267 -11.04 -8.79 9.32
N ARG A 268 -11.95 -8.03 8.68
CA ARG A 268 -11.67 -7.36 7.39
C ARG A 268 -10.69 -6.21 7.54
N LEU A 269 -10.83 -5.39 8.57
CA LEU A 269 -9.88 -4.32 8.86
C LEU A 269 -8.49 -4.88 9.11
N GLU A 270 -8.38 -5.93 9.93
CA GLU A 270 -7.10 -6.59 10.22
C GLU A 270 -6.49 -7.24 8.98
N ALA A 271 -7.29 -7.91 8.15
CA ALA A 271 -6.84 -8.46 6.87
C ALA A 271 -6.31 -7.38 5.93
N ALA A 272 -6.89 -6.17 5.97
CA ALA A 272 -6.43 -5.00 5.22
C ALA A 272 -5.31 -4.21 5.95
N GLY A 273 -4.79 -4.69 7.08
CA GLY A 273 -3.68 -4.09 7.82
C GLY A 273 -4.04 -2.98 8.79
N LEU A 274 -5.33 -2.74 9.05
CA LEU A 274 -5.82 -1.75 10.00
C LEU A 274 -6.21 -2.38 11.33
N ARG A 275 -5.79 -1.75 12.43
CA ARG A 275 -6.19 -2.15 13.79
C ARG A 275 -7.62 -1.66 14.06
N PRO A 276 -8.57 -2.54 14.46
CA PRO A 276 -9.89 -2.11 14.90
C PRO A 276 -9.83 -1.26 16.17
N ILE A 277 -10.71 -0.27 16.28
CA ILE A 277 -10.77 0.71 17.39
C ILE A 277 -12.14 0.64 18.07
N ASN A 278 -13.19 1.11 17.41
CA ASN A 278 -14.57 1.05 17.87
C ASN A 278 -15.52 1.11 16.66
N ASN A 279 -16.77 0.71 16.85
CA ASN A 279 -17.76 0.57 15.77
C ASN A 279 -17.96 1.83 14.91
N ILE A 280 -17.78 3.04 15.46
CA ILE A 280 -17.93 4.28 14.70
C ILE A 280 -16.68 4.59 13.89
N VAL A 281 -15.50 4.58 14.51
CA VAL A 281 -14.22 4.82 13.82
C VAL A 281 -13.96 3.75 12.77
N ASP A 282 -14.27 2.50 13.10
CA ASP A 282 -14.06 1.35 12.22
C ASP A 282 -14.97 1.40 11.00
N VAL A 283 -16.19 1.96 11.10
CA VAL A 283 -17.03 2.22 9.91
C VAL A 283 -16.32 3.16 8.94
N SER A 284 -15.65 4.22 9.43
CA SER A 284 -14.94 5.15 8.54
C SER A 284 -13.79 4.47 7.80
N ASN A 285 -12.99 3.67 8.51
CA ASN A 285 -11.90 2.89 7.92
C ASN A 285 -12.42 1.81 6.96
N TYR A 286 -13.50 1.13 7.35
CA TYR A 286 -14.11 0.07 6.56
C TYR A 286 -14.64 0.62 5.23
N VAL A 287 -15.40 1.71 5.26
CA VAL A 287 -15.95 2.31 4.03
C VAL A 287 -14.85 2.90 3.15
N MET A 288 -13.79 3.49 3.75
CA MET A 288 -12.60 3.90 3.00
C MET A 288 -11.96 2.72 2.27
N LEU A 289 -11.79 1.57 2.94
CA LEU A 289 -11.23 0.37 2.32
C LEU A 289 -12.19 -0.30 1.33
N GLU A 290 -13.51 -0.13 1.50
CA GLU A 290 -14.53 -0.68 0.59
C GLU A 290 -14.60 0.13 -0.71
N LEU A 291 -14.69 1.45 -0.61
CA LEU A 291 -15.00 2.37 -1.72
C LEU A 291 -13.84 3.24 -2.17
N GLY A 292 -12.71 3.25 -1.45
CA GLY A 292 -11.50 3.99 -1.80
C GLY A 292 -11.50 5.48 -1.42
N ILE A 293 -12.59 6.00 -0.83
CA ILE A 293 -12.73 7.40 -0.42
C ILE A 293 -12.54 7.51 1.10
N PRO A 294 -11.48 8.18 1.58
CA PRO A 294 -11.33 8.45 3.00
C PRO A 294 -12.48 9.34 3.52
N LEU A 295 -12.78 9.20 4.81
CA LEU A 295 -13.81 9.97 5.48
C LEU A 295 -13.48 10.16 6.96
N HIS A 296 -14.16 11.09 7.62
CA HIS A 296 -14.00 11.32 9.05
C HIS A 296 -15.35 11.37 9.75
N ILE A 297 -15.38 11.00 11.03
CA ILE A 297 -16.58 11.10 11.86
C ILE A 297 -16.19 11.88 13.11
N PHE A 298 -16.77 13.06 13.26
CA PHE A 298 -16.56 13.91 14.42
C PHE A 298 -17.54 13.56 15.53
N ASP A 299 -17.09 13.77 16.78
CA ASP A 299 -18.02 13.99 17.88
C ASP A 299 -18.67 15.37 17.71
N ARG A 300 -19.99 15.38 17.45
CA ARG A 300 -20.68 16.64 17.12
C ARG A 300 -20.74 17.60 18.31
N ASP A 301 -20.74 17.09 19.54
CA ASP A 301 -20.76 17.93 20.74
C ASP A 301 -19.38 18.61 20.98
N LYS A 302 -18.33 18.19 20.27
CA LYS A 302 -16.99 18.82 20.31
C LYS A 302 -16.78 19.88 19.22
N ILE A 303 -17.75 20.08 18.33
CA ILE A 303 -17.69 21.11 17.28
C ILE A 303 -18.29 22.40 17.83
N GLU A 304 -17.46 23.41 18.02
CA GLU A 304 -17.88 24.70 18.57
C GLU A 304 -18.82 25.45 17.61
N ASP A 305 -19.92 25.97 18.17
CA ASP A 305 -20.97 26.73 17.48
C ASP A 305 -21.62 26.03 16.27
N GLY A 306 -21.41 24.72 16.09
CA GLY A 306 -21.91 23.97 14.93
C GLY A 306 -21.32 24.44 13.60
N VAL A 307 -20.12 25.04 13.63
CA VAL A 307 -19.43 25.56 12.44
C VAL A 307 -18.43 24.53 11.96
N ILE A 308 -18.45 24.23 10.66
CA ILE A 308 -17.36 23.53 9.97
C ILE A 308 -16.93 24.41 8.79
N HIS A 309 -15.70 24.92 8.87
CA HIS A 309 -15.14 25.84 7.89
C HIS A 309 -13.79 25.32 7.38
N ILE A 310 -13.74 25.01 6.10
CA ILE A 310 -12.58 24.52 5.39
C ILE A 310 -11.89 25.73 4.75
N LYS A 311 -10.67 26.02 5.19
CA LYS A 311 -9.92 27.20 4.76
C LYS A 311 -8.42 26.98 4.81
N GLN A 312 -7.67 27.86 4.16
CA GLN A 312 -6.22 27.94 4.38
C GLN A 312 -5.89 28.63 5.70
N LEU A 313 -4.77 28.24 6.30
CA LEU A 313 -4.18 29.01 7.39
C LEU A 313 -3.61 30.34 6.88
N ALA A 314 -3.88 31.41 7.62
CA ALA A 314 -3.35 32.73 7.34
C ALA A 314 -1.92 32.90 7.86
N GLU A 315 -1.61 32.27 8.99
CA GLU A 315 -0.32 32.37 9.69
C GLU A 315 0.13 30.98 10.18
N GLU A 316 1.41 30.87 10.49
CA GLU A 316 1.99 29.65 11.05
C GLU A 316 1.40 29.37 12.44
N GLN A 317 1.11 28.11 12.73
CA GLN A 317 0.69 27.68 14.07
C GLN A 317 1.00 26.21 14.30
N THR A 318 1.15 25.84 15.56
CA THR A 318 1.32 24.45 15.98
C THR A 318 -0.03 23.76 16.07
N PHE A 319 -0.11 22.55 15.51
CA PHE A 319 -1.30 21.70 15.54
C PHE A 319 -0.94 20.29 16.02
N GLN A 320 -1.57 19.86 17.11
CA GLN A 320 -1.39 18.52 17.65
C GLN A 320 -2.36 17.53 17.00
N THR A 321 -1.83 16.53 16.31
CA THR A 321 -2.64 15.47 15.67
C THR A 321 -2.92 14.31 16.61
N LEU A 322 -3.75 13.37 16.16
CA LEU A 322 -4.17 12.17 16.89
C LEU A 322 -3.03 11.25 17.37
N ASP A 323 -1.85 11.30 16.76
CA ASP A 323 -0.65 10.59 17.21
C ASP A 323 0.12 11.33 18.32
N GLU A 324 -0.46 12.39 18.89
CA GLU A 324 0.07 13.21 19.98
C GLU A 324 1.36 13.98 19.63
N VAL A 325 1.69 14.07 18.33
CA VAL A 325 2.85 14.81 17.84
C VAL A 325 2.43 16.20 17.36
N ASP A 326 3.10 17.22 17.91
CA ASP A 326 2.97 18.61 17.50
C ASP A 326 3.58 18.84 16.12
N ARG A 327 2.82 19.48 15.23
CA ARG A 327 3.23 19.78 13.86
C ARG A 327 3.15 21.27 13.57
N ASP A 328 4.19 21.79 12.95
CA ASP A 328 4.26 23.17 12.53
C ASP A 328 3.55 23.33 11.18
N LEU A 329 2.34 23.89 11.22
CA LEU A 329 1.59 24.24 10.03
C LEU A 329 2.02 25.62 9.54
N VAL A 330 2.03 25.79 8.22
CA VAL A 330 2.42 27.04 7.57
C VAL A 330 1.22 27.70 6.91
N ALA A 331 1.35 29.00 6.62
CA ALA A 331 0.37 29.72 5.83
C ALA A 331 0.13 28.99 4.48
N GLY A 332 -1.14 28.82 4.10
CA GLY A 332 -1.56 28.07 2.92
C GLY A 332 -1.90 26.60 3.15
N ASP A 333 -1.54 26.00 4.30
CA ASP A 333 -2.03 24.68 4.65
C ASP A 333 -3.55 24.70 4.83
N THR A 334 -4.25 23.72 4.25
CA THR A 334 -5.70 23.61 4.38
C THR A 334 -6.07 22.86 5.65
N VAL A 335 -6.97 23.46 6.44
CA VAL A 335 -7.48 22.89 7.68
C VAL A 335 -9.00 22.92 7.70
N ILE A 336 -9.58 21.99 8.46
CA ILE A 336 -11.01 22.03 8.82
C ILE A 336 -11.08 22.65 10.21
N CYS A 337 -11.80 23.76 10.35
CA CYS A 337 -11.93 24.50 11.59
C CYS A 337 -13.36 24.49 12.10
N ASP A 338 -13.51 24.57 13.43
CA ASP A 338 -14.73 25.09 14.04
C ASP A 338 -14.69 26.62 14.11
N SER A 339 -15.60 27.22 14.89
CA SER A 339 -15.63 28.68 15.08
C SER A 339 -14.40 29.25 15.81
N LYS A 340 -13.60 28.43 16.47
CA LYS A 340 -12.50 28.85 17.35
C LYS A 340 -11.12 28.39 16.89
N LYS A 341 -10.99 27.17 16.35
CA LYS A 341 -9.70 26.51 16.13
C LYS A 341 -9.73 25.47 15.00
N PRO A 342 -8.56 25.09 14.45
CA PRO A 342 -8.42 23.92 13.60
C PRO A 342 -8.76 22.63 14.37
N LEU A 343 -9.47 21.74 13.69
CA LEU A 343 -9.83 20.40 14.16
C LEU A 343 -9.11 19.29 13.38
N VAL A 344 -8.82 19.50 12.10
CA VAL A 344 -8.24 18.48 11.20
C VAL A 344 -7.28 19.14 10.23
N LEU A 345 -6.14 18.49 9.98
CA LEU A 345 -5.30 18.76 8.82
C LEU A 345 -5.93 18.08 7.60
N ALA A 346 -6.52 18.89 6.72
CA ALA A 346 -7.46 18.42 5.70
C ALA A 346 -6.85 17.34 4.79
N GLY A 347 -7.57 16.23 4.64
CA GLY A 347 -7.14 15.08 3.82
C GLY A 347 -5.94 14.30 4.36
N ILE A 348 -5.40 14.63 5.54
CA ILE A 348 -4.19 14.01 6.08
C ILE A 348 -4.47 13.34 7.43
N MET A 349 -4.79 14.11 8.48
CA MET A 349 -4.96 13.55 9.83
C MET A 349 -5.81 14.44 10.73
N GLY A 350 -6.65 13.82 11.54
CA GLY A 350 -7.45 14.50 12.57
C GLY A 350 -6.61 15.02 13.75
N GLY A 351 -7.13 16.06 14.40
CA GLY A 351 -6.58 16.59 15.63
C GLY A 351 -6.91 15.72 16.84
N HIS A 352 -6.11 15.81 17.90
CA HIS A 352 -6.28 15.03 19.12
C HIS A 352 -7.65 15.24 19.80
N ASN A 353 -8.23 16.43 19.68
CA ASN A 353 -9.37 16.86 20.50
C ASN A 353 -10.76 16.73 19.85
N SER A 354 -10.87 16.34 18.58
CA SER A 354 -12.14 16.37 17.83
C SER A 354 -12.76 14.99 17.55
N GLY A 355 -12.05 13.92 17.91
CA GLY A 355 -12.46 12.54 17.64
C GLY A 355 -13.58 12.02 18.53
N VAL A 356 -14.21 10.93 18.07
CA VAL A 356 -15.21 10.13 18.81
C VAL A 356 -14.59 9.53 20.07
N SER A 357 -15.37 9.49 21.15
CA SER A 357 -15.03 8.86 22.43
C SER A 357 -16.12 7.89 22.87
N ASP A 358 -15.87 7.08 23.90
CA ASP A 358 -16.86 6.11 24.42
C ASP A 358 -18.19 6.75 24.87
N ASN A 359 -18.18 8.06 25.16
CA ASN A 359 -19.37 8.82 25.59
C ASN A 359 -20.11 9.53 24.44
N THR A 360 -19.60 9.45 23.21
CA THR A 360 -20.18 10.16 22.06
C THR A 360 -21.56 9.58 21.72
N THR A 361 -22.57 10.45 21.66
CA THR A 361 -23.95 10.07 21.30
C THR A 361 -24.47 10.76 20.04
N LYS A 362 -23.77 11.78 19.57
CA LYS A 362 -24.09 12.55 18.37
C LYS A 362 -22.85 12.68 17.52
N VAL A 363 -23.00 12.45 16.23
CA VAL A 363 -21.87 12.47 15.29
C VAL A 363 -22.18 13.35 14.10
N PHE A 364 -21.10 13.82 13.48
CA PHE A 364 -21.12 14.47 12.17
C PHE A 364 -20.18 13.71 11.24
N ILE A 365 -20.75 13.12 10.18
CA ILE A 365 -20.01 12.41 9.14
C ILE A 365 -19.52 13.43 8.14
N GLU A 366 -18.21 13.45 7.92
CA GLU A 366 -17.52 14.16 6.84
C GLU A 366 -17.15 13.17 5.75
N VAL A 367 -17.55 13.45 4.50
CA VAL A 367 -16.96 12.81 3.32
C VAL A 367 -16.54 13.89 2.34
N ALA A 368 -15.24 14.01 2.11
CA ALA A 368 -14.68 15.08 1.30
C ALA A 368 -13.73 14.57 0.21
N ASN A 369 -13.46 15.44 -0.76
CA ASN A 369 -12.41 15.28 -1.75
C ASN A 369 -11.51 16.52 -1.76
N TRP A 370 -10.23 16.31 -1.99
CA TRP A 370 -9.18 17.31 -1.84
C TRP A 370 -8.30 17.39 -3.09
N ASN A 371 -7.71 18.55 -3.34
CA ASN A 371 -6.71 18.72 -4.37
C ASN A 371 -5.46 17.89 -4.06
N ALA A 372 -5.17 16.92 -4.93
CA ALA A 372 -4.12 15.93 -4.75
C ALA A 372 -2.71 16.52 -4.57
N GLU A 373 -2.37 17.56 -5.34
CA GLU A 373 -1.06 18.22 -5.28
C GLU A 373 -0.86 18.94 -3.95
N ARG A 374 -1.89 19.64 -3.47
CA ARG A 374 -1.85 20.35 -2.19
C ARG A 374 -1.72 19.38 -1.02
N VAL A 375 -2.50 18.30 -1.01
CA VAL A 375 -2.36 17.23 0.00
C VAL A 375 -0.96 16.63 -0.03
N ARG A 376 -0.43 16.30 -1.23
CA ARG A 376 0.92 15.73 -1.39
C ARG A 376 2.01 16.67 -0.85
N THR A 377 1.89 17.96 -1.14
CA THR A 377 2.85 18.98 -0.74
C THR A 377 2.92 19.07 0.79
N THR A 378 1.77 19.21 1.46
CA THR A 378 1.69 19.27 2.92
C THR A 378 2.13 17.96 3.58
N SER A 379 1.65 16.80 3.08
CA SER A 379 2.03 15.48 3.60
C SER A 379 3.55 15.22 3.49
N THR A 380 4.16 15.56 2.35
CA THR A 380 5.60 15.36 2.12
C THR A 380 6.43 16.30 3.00
N ARG A 381 6.04 17.58 3.09
CA ARG A 381 6.74 18.58 3.93
C ARG A 381 6.74 18.19 5.40
N LEU A 382 5.61 17.71 5.91
CA LEU A 382 5.46 17.28 7.31
C LEU A 382 5.99 15.86 7.58
N GLY A 383 6.40 15.12 6.54
CA GLY A 383 6.77 13.71 6.68
C GLY A 383 5.63 12.81 7.17
N LEU A 384 4.37 13.24 6.98
CA LEU A 384 3.19 12.56 7.51
C LEU A 384 2.46 11.79 6.40
N ARG A 385 2.65 10.47 6.35
CA ARG A 385 1.98 9.56 5.41
C ARG A 385 0.88 8.78 6.12
N THR A 386 -0.37 8.99 5.71
CA THR A 386 -1.55 8.30 6.26
C THR A 386 -2.29 7.54 5.18
N ASP A 387 -3.19 6.63 5.55
CA ASP A 387 -4.09 5.97 4.58
C ASP A 387 -4.96 6.97 3.81
N SER A 388 -5.34 8.07 4.46
CA SER A 388 -6.09 9.16 3.84
C SER A 388 -5.23 9.92 2.84
N SER A 389 -4.04 10.38 3.24
CA SER A 389 -3.19 11.19 2.36
C SER A 389 -2.77 10.41 1.11
N GLN A 390 -2.38 9.14 1.28
CA GLN A 390 -1.99 8.27 0.17
C GLN A 390 -3.08 8.13 -0.89
N ARG A 391 -4.36 8.10 -0.50
CA ARG A 391 -5.50 8.03 -1.43
C ARG A 391 -5.80 9.36 -2.08
N TYR A 392 -5.90 10.43 -1.31
CA TYR A 392 -6.20 11.76 -1.86
C TYR A 392 -5.13 12.26 -2.85
N GLU A 393 -3.87 11.88 -2.66
CA GLU A 393 -2.77 12.17 -3.61
C GLU A 393 -2.94 11.49 -4.99
N LYS A 394 -3.92 10.61 -5.17
CA LYS A 394 -4.21 9.91 -6.44
C LYS A 394 -5.28 10.59 -7.30
N SER A 395 -5.79 11.75 -6.88
CA SER A 395 -6.87 12.46 -7.58
C SER A 395 -8.17 11.65 -7.59
N LEU A 396 -8.80 11.52 -6.42
CA LEU A 396 -10.06 10.78 -6.28
C LEU A 396 -11.23 11.51 -6.99
N ASP A 397 -12.30 10.77 -7.28
CA ASP A 397 -13.50 11.28 -7.95
C ASP A 397 -14.53 11.85 -6.95
N SER A 398 -14.76 13.17 -7.00
CA SER A 398 -15.71 13.89 -6.15
C SER A 398 -17.14 13.36 -6.23
N THR A 399 -17.53 12.74 -7.35
CA THR A 399 -18.88 12.18 -7.51
C THR A 399 -19.10 10.92 -6.66
N GLN A 400 -18.03 10.27 -6.19
CA GLN A 400 -18.13 9.11 -5.29
C GLN A 400 -18.39 9.50 -3.83
N CYS A 401 -18.19 10.76 -3.44
CA CYS A 401 -18.34 11.19 -2.04
C CYS A 401 -19.77 10.96 -1.51
N TYR A 402 -20.81 11.24 -2.31
CA TYR A 402 -22.19 11.04 -1.87
C TYR A 402 -22.53 9.56 -1.65
N LYS A 403 -22.07 8.67 -2.55
CA LYS A 403 -22.21 7.21 -2.37
C LYS A 403 -21.51 6.73 -1.10
N THR A 404 -20.32 7.28 -0.84
CA THR A 404 -19.52 6.98 0.35
C THR A 404 -20.22 7.44 1.63
N LEU A 405 -20.84 8.62 1.63
CA LEU A 405 -21.64 9.13 2.74
C LEU A 405 -22.82 8.20 3.05
N LEU A 406 -23.56 7.79 2.00
CA LEU A 406 -24.68 6.88 2.13
C LEU A 406 -24.25 5.51 2.65
N ARG A 407 -23.12 4.97 2.19
CA ARG A 407 -22.60 3.71 2.70
C ARG A 407 -22.15 3.79 4.16
N THR A 408 -21.61 4.93 4.56
CA THR A 408 -21.28 5.21 5.96
C THR A 408 -22.55 5.23 6.81
N LEU A 409 -23.60 5.92 6.36
CA LEU A 409 -24.92 5.94 7.01
C LEU A 409 -25.50 4.53 7.14
N ASP A 410 -25.49 3.74 6.07
CA ASP A 410 -26.00 2.37 6.04
C ASP A 410 -25.41 1.52 7.17
N LEU A 411 -24.07 1.52 7.27
CA LEU A 411 -23.39 0.74 8.30
C LEU A 411 -23.64 1.29 9.71
N ILE A 412 -23.67 2.61 9.91
CA ILE A 412 -23.99 3.17 11.23
C ILE A 412 -25.40 2.76 11.66
N LEU A 413 -26.40 2.81 10.77
CA LEU A 413 -27.77 2.39 11.11
C LEU A 413 -27.86 0.90 11.43
N GLN A 414 -27.06 0.06 10.76
CA GLN A 414 -26.98 -1.38 11.07
C GLN A 414 -26.35 -1.64 12.45
N LEU A 415 -25.31 -0.90 12.82
CA LEU A 415 -24.59 -1.09 14.09
C LEU A 415 -25.22 -0.34 15.26
N CYS A 416 -25.95 0.74 14.99
CA CYS A 416 -26.65 1.58 15.95
C CYS A 416 -28.11 1.78 15.49
N PRO A 417 -29.01 0.81 15.71
CA PRO A 417 -30.40 0.89 15.25
C PRO A 417 -31.21 2.06 15.84
N GLU A 418 -30.76 2.63 16.96
CA GLU A 418 -31.36 3.81 17.59
C GLU A 418 -30.90 5.13 16.96
N ALA A 419 -29.88 5.08 16.10
CA ALA A 419 -29.34 6.27 15.45
C ALA A 419 -30.35 6.85 14.46
N LYS A 420 -30.45 8.19 14.41
CA LYS A 420 -31.38 8.93 13.56
C LYS A 420 -30.67 10.08 12.87
N VAL A 421 -30.96 10.26 11.60
CA VAL A 421 -30.48 11.40 10.83
C VAL A 421 -31.20 12.67 11.29
N VAL A 422 -30.42 13.74 11.49
CA VAL A 422 -30.94 15.08 11.82
C VAL A 422 -30.83 15.96 10.57
N GLY A 423 -31.97 16.24 9.93
CA GLY A 423 -32.04 16.98 8.68
C GLY A 423 -31.70 16.12 7.46
N LYS A 424 -30.82 16.64 6.59
CA LYS A 424 -30.39 16.03 5.33
C LYS A 424 -28.90 16.28 5.10
N PRO A 425 -28.26 15.57 4.16
CA PRO A 425 -26.89 15.86 3.76
C PRO A 425 -26.73 17.30 3.29
N GLU A 426 -25.70 17.98 3.82
CA GLU A 426 -25.27 19.31 3.39
C GLU A 426 -24.03 19.17 2.51
N TYR A 427 -23.91 20.06 1.51
CA TYR A 427 -22.83 20.03 0.53
C TYR A 427 -22.24 21.43 0.29
N ASP A 428 -20.92 21.49 0.21
CA ASP A 428 -20.22 22.65 -0.36
C ASP A 428 -19.00 22.20 -1.18
N GLY A 429 -18.56 23.03 -2.12
CA GLY A 429 -17.48 22.75 -3.07
C GLY A 429 -17.86 22.96 -4.53
N GLU A 430 -17.07 22.37 -5.44
CA GLU A 430 -17.28 22.49 -6.88
C GLU A 430 -18.59 21.85 -7.31
N LYS A 431 -19.41 22.56 -8.09
CA LYS A 431 -20.68 22.00 -8.58
C LYS A 431 -20.44 20.69 -9.34
N LEU A 432 -20.91 19.57 -8.78
CA LEU A 432 -20.73 18.23 -9.36
C LEU A 432 -21.30 18.12 -10.78
N GLU A 433 -22.32 18.92 -11.11
CA GLU A 433 -22.92 19.04 -12.44
C GLU A 433 -21.93 19.53 -13.52
N ASN A 434 -20.85 20.21 -13.12
CA ASN A 434 -19.80 20.67 -14.03
C ASN A 434 -18.87 19.53 -14.45
N ILE A 435 -18.87 18.40 -13.72
CA ILE A 435 -18.07 17.21 -14.05
C ILE A 435 -18.77 16.50 -15.21
N LYS A 436 -18.32 16.79 -16.44
CA LYS A 436 -18.87 16.18 -17.65
C LYS A 436 -18.26 14.80 -17.87
N PRO A 437 -19.06 13.80 -18.31
CA PRO A 437 -18.52 12.53 -18.76
C PRO A 437 -17.52 12.75 -19.90
N LEU A 438 -16.36 12.10 -19.80
CA LEU A 438 -15.40 12.05 -20.91
C LEU A 438 -15.96 11.11 -21.98
N VAL A 439 -15.97 11.59 -23.22
CA VAL A 439 -16.37 10.81 -24.38
C VAL A 439 -15.23 10.83 -25.38
N ILE A 440 -14.75 9.65 -25.75
CA ILE A 440 -13.68 9.48 -26.73
C ILE A 440 -14.26 8.84 -27.99
N GLU A 441 -14.10 9.53 -29.11
CA GLU A 441 -14.48 9.04 -30.44
C GLU A 441 -13.28 8.36 -31.09
N THR A 442 -13.48 7.13 -31.57
CA THR A 442 -12.44 6.33 -32.23
C THR A 442 -13.07 5.34 -33.22
N SER A 443 -12.29 4.39 -33.73
CA SER A 443 -12.79 3.31 -34.57
C SER A 443 -12.16 1.97 -34.19
N ILE A 444 -12.92 0.90 -34.42
CA ILE A 444 -12.48 -0.49 -34.23
C ILE A 444 -11.15 -0.73 -34.97
N LYS A 445 -11.07 -0.29 -36.23
CA LYS A 445 -9.89 -0.41 -37.08
C LYS A 445 -8.65 0.22 -36.45
N LYS A 446 -8.80 1.41 -35.86
CA LYS A 446 -7.68 2.16 -35.30
C LYS A 446 -7.12 1.47 -34.06
N ILE A 447 -7.99 0.99 -33.17
CA ILE A 447 -7.59 0.21 -31.99
C ILE A 447 -6.81 -1.03 -32.42
N LYS A 448 -7.38 -1.84 -33.33
CA LYS A 448 -6.71 -3.07 -33.82
C LYS A 448 -5.36 -2.78 -34.47
N SER A 449 -5.29 -1.75 -35.32
CA SER A 449 -4.05 -1.39 -36.02
C SER A 449 -2.95 -0.90 -35.08
N THR A 450 -3.33 -0.23 -33.99
CA THR A 450 -2.37 0.27 -32.99
C THR A 450 -1.88 -0.85 -32.09
N LEU A 451 -2.79 -1.74 -31.68
CA LEU A 451 -2.47 -2.92 -30.88
C LEU A 451 -1.63 -3.95 -31.66
N GLY A 452 -1.82 -4.03 -32.99
CA GLY A 452 -1.17 -5.01 -33.84
C GLY A 452 -1.68 -6.45 -33.61
N HIS A 453 -2.90 -6.58 -33.08
CA HIS A 453 -3.54 -7.85 -32.75
C HIS A 453 -4.93 -7.94 -33.41
N GLU A 454 -5.21 -9.10 -34.02
CA GLU A 454 -6.52 -9.39 -34.60
C GLU A 454 -7.49 -9.82 -33.50
N LEU A 455 -8.57 -9.06 -33.30
CA LEU A 455 -9.67 -9.43 -32.39
C LEU A 455 -11.02 -9.19 -33.07
N SER A 456 -12.08 -9.88 -32.61
CA SER A 456 -13.44 -9.66 -33.14
C SER A 456 -14.04 -8.36 -32.60
N ASP A 457 -14.97 -7.76 -33.34
CA ASP A 457 -15.60 -6.50 -32.94
C ASP A 457 -16.40 -6.68 -31.63
N GLU A 458 -17.06 -7.83 -31.49
CA GLU A 458 -17.81 -8.22 -30.30
C GLU A 458 -16.91 -8.37 -29.08
N GLU A 459 -15.70 -8.91 -29.25
CA GLU A 459 -14.73 -9.07 -28.17
C GLU A 459 -14.26 -7.71 -27.64
N LEU A 460 -13.90 -6.79 -28.53
CA LEU A 460 -13.49 -5.42 -28.18
C LEU A 460 -14.60 -4.69 -27.42
N ILE A 461 -15.82 -4.74 -27.93
CA ILE A 461 -16.98 -4.11 -27.29
C ILE A 461 -17.28 -4.76 -25.94
N ARG A 462 -17.11 -6.08 -25.82
CA ARG A 462 -17.28 -6.80 -24.55
C ARG A 462 -16.26 -6.33 -23.51
N ILE A 463 -15.00 -6.15 -23.90
CA ILE A 463 -13.94 -5.63 -23.01
C ILE A 463 -14.33 -4.25 -22.47
N PHE A 464 -14.71 -3.31 -23.32
CA PHE A 464 -15.12 -1.98 -22.83
C PHE A 464 -16.33 -2.05 -21.90
N ARG A 465 -17.33 -2.87 -22.23
CA ARG A 465 -18.52 -3.01 -21.37
C ARG A 465 -18.20 -3.67 -20.02
N SER A 466 -17.27 -4.63 -19.98
CA SER A 466 -16.87 -5.26 -18.70
C SER A 466 -16.12 -4.30 -17.78
N LEU A 467 -15.47 -3.28 -18.35
CA LEU A 467 -14.82 -2.17 -17.64
C LEU A 467 -15.80 -1.05 -17.22
N ASP A 468 -17.12 -1.27 -17.33
CA ASP A 468 -18.19 -0.30 -17.11
C ASP A 468 -18.14 0.91 -18.09
N PHE A 469 -17.50 0.79 -19.27
CA PHE A 469 -17.52 1.86 -20.27
C PHE A 469 -18.83 1.80 -21.09
N GLY A 470 -19.41 2.96 -21.36
CA GLY A 470 -20.52 3.09 -22.30
C GLY A 470 -20.00 3.03 -23.73
N VAL A 471 -20.58 2.19 -24.59
CA VAL A 471 -20.14 2.06 -26.00
C VAL A 471 -21.34 2.21 -26.93
N GLU A 472 -21.28 3.23 -27.77
CA GLU A 472 -22.15 3.42 -28.93
C GLU A 472 -21.32 3.09 -30.20
N GLU A 473 -21.86 2.26 -31.09
CA GLU A 473 -21.21 1.83 -32.32
C GLU A 473 -22.06 2.21 -33.53
N GLU A 474 -21.44 2.85 -34.53
CA GLU A 474 -22.06 3.15 -35.82
C GLU A 474 -21.01 3.06 -36.94
N ASN A 475 -21.20 2.15 -37.92
CA ASN A 475 -20.30 1.98 -39.07
C ASN A 475 -18.80 1.86 -38.70
N GLU A 476 -18.45 0.98 -37.76
CA GLU A 476 -17.09 0.79 -37.20
C GLU A 476 -16.52 2.00 -36.41
N GLN A 477 -17.27 3.09 -36.30
CA GLN A 477 -16.95 4.19 -35.39
C GLN A 477 -17.49 3.87 -34.00
N LEU A 478 -16.68 4.17 -32.99
CA LEU A 478 -17.01 3.99 -31.59
C LEU A 478 -17.05 5.34 -30.90
N LYS A 479 -18.07 5.53 -30.09
CA LYS A 479 -18.15 6.61 -29.12
C LYS A 479 -18.17 5.98 -27.73
N VAL A 480 -17.05 6.10 -27.03
CA VAL A 480 -16.80 5.44 -25.75
C VAL A 480 -16.96 6.47 -24.64
N THR A 481 -17.95 6.27 -23.76
CA THR A 481 -18.21 7.10 -22.59
C THR A 481 -17.54 6.50 -21.37
N ILE A 482 -16.63 7.26 -20.76
CA ILE A 482 -15.79 6.80 -19.66
C ILE A 482 -16.46 7.15 -18.32
N PRO A 483 -16.54 6.20 -17.37
CA PRO A 483 -17.07 6.49 -16.05
C PRO A 483 -16.14 7.43 -15.29
N THR A 484 -16.71 8.36 -14.49
CA THR A 484 -15.98 9.45 -13.82
C THR A 484 -14.84 8.99 -12.93
N PHE A 485 -14.95 7.81 -12.31
CA PHE A 485 -13.89 7.25 -11.47
C PHE A 485 -12.64 6.83 -12.27
N ARG A 486 -12.71 6.77 -13.61
CA ARG A 486 -11.58 6.51 -14.52
C ARG A 486 -11.12 7.77 -15.27
N THR A 487 -11.72 8.94 -15.05
CA THR A 487 -11.39 10.16 -15.81
C THR A 487 -10.56 11.16 -15.02
N THR A 488 -10.18 10.85 -13.78
CA THR A 488 -9.46 11.80 -12.92
C THR A 488 -7.95 11.80 -13.13
N LYS A 489 -7.36 10.65 -13.48
CA LYS A 489 -5.90 10.50 -13.67
C LYS A 489 -5.50 9.27 -14.50
N ASP A 490 -6.44 8.74 -15.26
CA ASP A 490 -6.30 7.43 -15.91
C ASP A 490 -6.60 7.53 -17.40
N ILE A 491 -7.88 7.53 -17.78
CA ILE A 491 -8.30 7.61 -19.18
C ILE A 491 -8.53 9.07 -19.56
N GLU A 492 -7.78 9.56 -20.55
CA GLU A 492 -7.85 10.92 -21.07
C GLU A 492 -7.94 10.96 -22.60
N CYS A 493 -7.45 9.93 -23.28
CA CYS A 493 -7.31 9.90 -24.73
C CYS A 493 -7.49 8.51 -25.33
N GLU A 494 -7.42 8.44 -26.67
CA GLU A 494 -7.62 7.19 -27.41
C GLU A 494 -6.55 6.13 -27.12
N ALA A 495 -5.31 6.53 -26.84
CA ALA A 495 -4.24 5.57 -26.54
C ALA A 495 -4.56 4.75 -25.29
N ASP A 496 -5.21 5.36 -24.31
CA ASP A 496 -5.61 4.71 -23.07
C ASP A 496 -6.70 3.65 -23.32
N LEU A 497 -7.58 3.86 -24.31
CA LEU A 497 -8.52 2.83 -24.75
C LEU A 497 -7.82 1.63 -25.40
N VAL A 498 -6.74 1.87 -26.17
CA VAL A 498 -5.92 0.81 -26.75
C VAL A 498 -5.22 0.02 -25.64
N GLU A 499 -4.72 0.70 -24.61
CA GLU A 499 -4.14 0.07 -23.42
C GLU A 499 -5.16 -0.83 -22.70
N GLU A 500 -6.37 -0.32 -22.43
CA GLU A 500 -7.44 -1.10 -21.79
C GLU A 500 -7.78 -2.37 -22.57
N VAL A 501 -7.83 -2.30 -23.90
CA VAL A 501 -8.04 -3.51 -24.73
C VAL A 501 -6.84 -4.44 -24.64
N GLY A 502 -5.62 -3.90 -24.75
CA GLY A 502 -4.41 -4.70 -24.77
C GLY A 502 -4.17 -5.46 -23.45
N ARG A 503 -4.37 -4.83 -22.29
CA ARG A 503 -4.19 -5.49 -20.98
C ARG A 503 -5.25 -6.58 -20.74
N MET A 504 -6.46 -6.39 -21.27
CA MET A 504 -7.56 -7.34 -21.13
C MET A 504 -7.43 -8.52 -22.09
N VAL A 505 -6.84 -8.31 -23.27
CA VAL A 505 -6.37 -9.40 -24.14
C VAL A 505 -5.18 -10.14 -23.50
N GLY A 506 -4.38 -9.42 -22.71
CA GLY A 506 -3.14 -9.93 -22.12
C GLY A 506 -1.98 -9.78 -23.10
N TYR A 507 -0.96 -9.02 -22.73
CA TYR A 507 0.14 -8.68 -23.64
C TYR A 507 0.91 -9.91 -24.16
N ASP A 508 0.98 -11.00 -23.41
CA ASP A 508 1.60 -12.25 -23.85
C ASP A 508 0.87 -12.92 -25.03
N ASN A 509 -0.40 -12.57 -25.24
CA ASN A 509 -1.19 -13.06 -26.38
C ASN A 509 -0.96 -12.24 -27.66
N ILE A 510 -0.21 -11.13 -27.58
CA ILE A 510 0.12 -10.28 -28.73
C ILE A 510 1.40 -10.81 -29.39
N VAL A 511 1.27 -11.32 -30.61
CA VAL A 511 2.40 -11.88 -31.36
C VAL A 511 3.40 -10.76 -31.72
N PRO A 512 4.67 -10.83 -31.27
CA PRO A 512 5.66 -9.81 -31.60
C PRO A 512 5.97 -9.81 -33.09
N VAL A 513 5.89 -8.63 -33.72
CA VAL A 513 6.26 -8.41 -35.13
C VAL A 513 7.40 -7.41 -35.20
N ALA A 514 8.45 -7.73 -35.95
CA ALA A 514 9.57 -6.81 -36.15
C ALA A 514 9.10 -5.57 -36.96
N PRO A 515 9.52 -4.35 -36.59
CA PRO A 515 9.17 -3.16 -37.35
C PRO A 515 9.77 -3.23 -38.76
N LEU A 516 8.95 -2.94 -39.77
CA LEU A 516 9.41 -2.81 -41.15
C LEU A 516 9.99 -1.41 -41.35
N THR A 517 11.30 -1.32 -41.53
CA THR A 517 12.00 -0.04 -41.73
C THR A 517 12.95 -0.11 -42.91
N GLU A 518 13.12 1.01 -43.59
CA GLU A 518 14.11 1.14 -44.66
C GLU A 518 15.53 1.22 -44.06
N LEU A 519 16.40 0.31 -44.49
CA LEU A 519 17.79 0.26 -44.00
C LEU A 519 18.64 1.33 -44.71
N ASN A 520 19.06 2.33 -43.96
CA ASN A 520 20.00 3.34 -44.40
C ASN A 520 21.39 3.09 -43.80
N THR A 521 22.46 3.27 -44.60
CA THR A 521 23.83 3.13 -44.08
C THR A 521 24.16 4.31 -43.17
N THR A 522 24.38 4.06 -41.89
CA THR A 522 24.84 5.08 -40.93
C THR A 522 26.35 4.97 -40.72
N LYS A 523 27.06 6.11 -40.74
CA LYS A 523 28.49 6.17 -40.42
C LYS A 523 28.64 6.56 -38.96
N LEU A 524 29.58 5.91 -38.26
CA LEU A 524 29.97 6.33 -36.93
C LEU A 524 30.61 7.73 -36.98
N GLU A 525 30.14 8.60 -36.09
CA GLU A 525 30.78 9.88 -35.82
C GLU A 525 32.28 9.70 -35.48
N PRO A 526 33.17 10.60 -35.93
CA PRO A 526 34.61 10.50 -35.69
C PRO A 526 34.98 10.27 -34.21
N GLY A 527 34.30 10.97 -33.28
CA GLY A 527 34.53 10.81 -31.84
C GLY A 527 34.23 9.39 -31.32
N LYS A 528 33.11 8.79 -31.75
CA LYS A 528 32.77 7.39 -31.38
C LYS A 528 33.78 6.40 -31.97
N LYS A 529 34.23 6.64 -33.20
CA LYS A 529 35.29 5.83 -33.84
C LYS A 529 36.60 5.88 -33.05
N ILE A 530 37.01 7.07 -32.61
CA ILE A 530 38.23 7.26 -31.82
C ILE A 530 38.10 6.59 -30.46
N SER A 531 36.99 6.80 -29.74
CA SER A 531 36.74 6.17 -28.44
C SER A 531 36.82 4.64 -28.51
N ARG A 532 36.18 4.02 -29.51
CA ARG A 532 36.25 2.57 -29.72
C ARG A 532 37.67 2.09 -30.02
N LYS A 533 38.41 2.81 -30.87
CA LYS A 533 39.81 2.48 -31.16
C LYS A 533 40.70 2.56 -29.92
N ILE A 534 40.46 3.54 -29.04
CA ILE A 534 41.18 3.69 -27.78
C ILE A 534 40.85 2.52 -26.85
N GLN A 535 39.57 2.18 -26.68
CA GLN A 535 39.14 1.02 -25.90
C GLN A 535 39.79 -0.27 -26.40
N ASP A 536 39.68 -0.55 -27.71
CA ASP A 536 40.27 -1.73 -28.34
C ASP A 536 41.79 -1.78 -28.13
N TYR A 537 42.47 -0.65 -28.32
CA TYR A 537 43.92 -0.57 -28.15
C TYR A 537 44.34 -0.81 -26.71
N LEU A 538 43.74 -0.11 -25.74
CA LEU A 538 44.10 -0.23 -24.33
C LEU A 538 43.79 -1.63 -23.77
N SER A 539 42.70 -2.25 -24.24
CA SER A 539 42.32 -3.60 -23.81
C SER A 539 43.21 -4.68 -24.44
N LEU A 540 43.45 -4.62 -25.76
CA LEU A 540 44.14 -5.69 -26.49
C LEU A 540 45.66 -5.54 -26.53
N LYS A 541 46.16 -4.30 -26.50
CA LYS A 541 47.59 -4.00 -26.62
C LYS A 541 48.15 -3.34 -25.36
N GLY A 542 47.36 -2.50 -24.70
CA GLY A 542 47.73 -1.87 -23.44
C GLY A 542 47.57 -2.76 -22.21
N GLU A 543 47.04 -3.99 -22.37
CA GLU A 543 46.76 -4.95 -21.28
C GLU A 543 46.09 -4.28 -20.05
N SER A 544 45.24 -3.31 -20.32
CA SER A 544 44.60 -2.47 -19.30
C SER A 544 43.13 -2.82 -19.18
N LEU A 545 42.62 -2.82 -17.96
CA LEU A 545 41.20 -3.07 -17.69
C LEU A 545 40.39 -1.79 -17.85
N GLU A 546 39.23 -1.86 -18.52
CA GLU A 546 38.28 -0.75 -18.49
C GLU A 546 37.56 -0.73 -17.14
N ILE A 547 37.49 0.44 -16.51
CA ILE A 547 36.71 0.65 -15.28
C ILE A 547 35.67 1.76 -15.49
N MET A 548 34.65 1.78 -14.64
CA MET A 548 33.65 2.84 -14.58
C MET A 548 33.48 3.28 -13.12
N THR A 549 33.91 4.50 -12.80
CA THR A 549 33.74 5.06 -11.46
C THR A 549 32.51 5.95 -11.39
N TYR A 550 31.95 6.13 -10.18
CA TYR A 550 30.77 6.98 -10.01
C TYR A 550 31.09 8.44 -10.36
N PRO A 551 30.18 9.15 -11.06
CA PRO A 551 30.33 10.57 -11.35
C PRO A 551 30.10 11.45 -10.11
N LEU A 552 29.51 10.89 -9.04
CA LEU A 552 29.33 11.55 -7.76
C LEU A 552 30.47 11.15 -6.81
N VAL A 553 31.08 12.15 -6.18
CA VAL A 553 32.15 12.01 -5.20
C VAL A 553 31.83 12.84 -3.97
N GLY A 554 32.61 12.67 -2.92
CA GLY A 554 32.55 13.50 -1.72
C GLY A 554 33.79 14.35 -1.55
N GLU A 555 33.66 15.42 -0.79
CA GLU A 555 34.75 16.36 -0.43
C GLU A 555 35.99 15.61 0.08
N LYS A 556 35.77 14.63 0.96
CA LYS A 556 36.83 13.82 1.57
C LYS A 556 37.71 13.09 0.55
N LEU A 557 37.14 12.65 -0.58
CA LEU A 557 37.91 12.02 -1.65
C LEU A 557 38.77 13.06 -2.38
N LEU A 558 38.20 14.23 -2.66
CA LEU A 558 38.90 15.34 -3.31
C LEU A 558 40.06 15.84 -2.44
N ASP A 559 39.84 15.97 -1.13
CA ASP A 559 40.87 16.36 -0.16
C ASP A 559 42.02 15.35 -0.12
N LYS A 560 41.71 14.05 -0.07
CA LYS A 560 42.72 12.98 -0.10
C LYS A 560 43.53 12.98 -1.39
N ALA A 561 42.88 13.28 -2.51
CA ALA A 561 43.53 13.42 -3.81
C ALA A 561 44.28 14.76 -3.96
N VAL A 562 44.15 15.67 -2.99
CA VAL A 562 44.68 17.05 -3.03
C VAL A 562 44.19 17.75 -4.30
N TRP A 563 42.92 17.57 -4.64
CA TRP A 563 42.33 18.13 -5.84
C TRP A 563 41.97 19.61 -5.65
N GLU A 564 42.27 20.44 -6.65
CA GLU A 564 42.20 21.90 -6.51
C GLU A 564 40.79 22.46 -6.27
N SER A 565 39.76 21.78 -6.79
CA SER A 565 38.37 22.22 -6.68
C SER A 565 37.53 21.19 -5.94
N ALA A 566 36.83 21.66 -4.91
CA ALA A 566 35.82 20.88 -4.19
C ALA A 566 34.46 20.86 -4.93
N ASN A 567 34.32 21.57 -6.05
CA ASN A 567 33.12 21.61 -6.89
C ASN A 567 31.81 21.98 -6.14
N GLU A 568 31.88 22.97 -5.25
CA GLU A 568 30.76 23.37 -4.36
C GLU A 568 29.49 23.82 -5.10
N GLU A 569 29.65 24.40 -6.30
CA GLU A 569 28.53 24.86 -7.12
C GLU A 569 27.72 23.70 -7.75
N LEU A 570 28.32 22.50 -7.85
CA LEU A 570 27.70 21.31 -8.43
C LEU A 570 27.42 20.24 -7.36
N LYS A 571 26.93 20.71 -6.21
CA LYS A 571 26.50 19.89 -5.08
C LYS A 571 25.02 19.56 -5.16
N LEU A 572 24.67 18.30 -4.90
CA LEU A 572 23.30 17.84 -4.77
C LEU A 572 22.69 18.39 -3.48
N VAL A 573 21.54 19.06 -3.61
CA VAL A 573 20.78 19.62 -2.47
C VAL A 573 20.32 18.51 -1.52
N ASN A 574 19.91 17.37 -2.07
CA ASN A 574 19.35 16.22 -1.36
C ASN A 574 20.21 14.95 -1.54
N ALA A 575 21.52 15.08 -1.37
CA ALA A 575 22.43 13.94 -1.45
C ALA A 575 22.10 12.85 -0.41
N LEU A 576 22.15 11.58 -0.84
CA LEU A 576 21.96 10.42 0.06
C LEU A 576 23.10 10.27 1.07
N SER A 577 24.30 10.75 0.73
CA SER A 577 25.49 10.70 1.58
C SER A 577 26.46 11.83 1.21
N LYS A 578 27.23 12.30 2.19
CA LYS A 578 28.33 13.26 2.00
C LYS A 578 29.51 12.68 1.20
N ASP A 579 29.62 11.36 1.12
CA ASP A 579 30.65 10.69 0.31
C ASP A 579 30.31 10.69 -1.19
N ALA A 580 29.10 11.11 -1.58
CA ALA A 580 28.61 11.19 -2.95
C ALA A 580 27.64 12.39 -3.10
N ASP A 581 28.06 13.57 -2.65
CA ASP A 581 27.22 14.77 -2.62
C ASP A 581 27.47 15.76 -3.76
N ARG A 582 28.49 15.53 -4.60
CA ARG A 582 28.85 16.49 -5.66
C ARG A 582 29.38 15.80 -6.91
N MET A 583 29.24 16.47 -8.04
CA MET A 583 29.75 15.96 -9.32
C MET A 583 31.29 15.98 -9.34
N ARG A 584 31.92 14.95 -9.92
CA ARG A 584 33.38 14.86 -9.96
C ARG A 584 33.99 15.92 -10.90
N PRO A 585 34.99 16.68 -10.44
CA PRO A 585 35.70 17.65 -11.27
C PRO A 585 36.73 17.01 -12.22
N SER A 586 37.05 15.72 -12.03
CA SER A 586 38.01 14.94 -12.82
C SER A 586 37.83 13.44 -12.58
N LEU A 587 38.31 12.60 -13.50
CA LEU A 587 38.42 11.15 -13.28
C LEU A 587 39.53 10.76 -12.28
N ILE A 588 40.52 11.64 -12.08
CA ILE A 588 41.74 11.32 -11.33
C ILE A 588 41.49 10.98 -9.86
N PRO A 589 40.68 11.75 -9.08
CA PRO A 589 40.43 11.41 -7.68
C PRO A 589 39.87 10.00 -7.49
N SER A 590 38.86 9.62 -8.29
CA SER A 590 38.27 8.28 -8.28
C SER A 590 39.29 7.21 -8.70
N ALA A 591 40.15 7.52 -9.67
CA ALA A 591 41.24 6.62 -10.07
C ALA A 591 42.22 6.34 -8.94
N LEU A 592 42.60 7.37 -8.17
CA LEU A 592 43.52 7.23 -7.04
C LEU A 592 42.92 6.36 -5.94
N GLU A 593 41.62 6.48 -5.69
CA GLU A 593 40.91 5.59 -4.77
C GLU A 593 40.92 4.14 -5.25
N VAL A 594 40.63 3.90 -6.54
CA VAL A 594 40.71 2.56 -7.16
C VAL A 594 42.12 1.98 -7.07
N ILE A 595 43.15 2.78 -7.33
CA ILE A 595 44.56 2.37 -7.16
C ILE A 595 44.81 1.99 -5.71
N GLY A 596 44.42 2.85 -4.76
CA GLY A 596 44.64 2.64 -3.32
C GLY A 596 44.01 1.36 -2.79
N GLU A 597 42.80 1.03 -3.23
CA GLU A 597 42.11 -0.21 -2.85
C GLU A 597 42.78 -1.45 -3.46
N ASN A 598 43.15 -1.40 -4.75
CA ASN A 598 43.73 -2.55 -5.44
C ASN A 598 45.21 -2.79 -5.10
N ALA A 599 45.98 -1.74 -4.78
CA ALA A 599 47.38 -1.84 -4.36
C ALA A 599 47.60 -2.69 -3.10
N LYS A 600 46.56 -2.86 -2.28
CA LYS A 600 46.57 -3.75 -1.09
C LYS A 600 46.66 -5.23 -1.47
N ARG A 601 46.16 -5.60 -2.67
CA ARG A 601 46.01 -7.00 -3.12
C ARG A 601 46.90 -7.35 -4.30
N PHE A 602 47.19 -6.39 -5.18
CA PHE A 602 47.92 -6.60 -6.41
C PHE A 602 49.24 -5.82 -6.42
N SER A 603 50.29 -6.45 -6.93
CA SER A 603 51.62 -5.83 -7.03
C SER A 603 51.80 -5.00 -8.30
N LYS A 604 51.02 -5.28 -9.35
CA LYS A 604 51.01 -4.56 -10.62
C LYS A 604 49.63 -4.68 -11.28
N PHE A 605 49.11 -3.59 -11.83
CA PHE A 605 47.89 -3.57 -12.64
C PHE A 605 47.84 -2.29 -13.48
N SER A 606 47.03 -2.31 -14.55
CA SER A 606 46.74 -1.14 -15.37
C SER A 606 45.26 -1.08 -15.69
N PHE A 607 44.69 0.12 -15.72
CA PHE A 607 43.30 0.34 -16.09
C PHE A 607 43.12 1.66 -16.83
N PHE A 608 41.96 1.83 -17.45
CA PHE A 608 41.55 3.07 -18.07
C PHE A 608 40.05 3.33 -17.87
N GLU A 609 39.66 4.59 -17.93
CA GLU A 609 38.26 5.03 -17.91
C GLU A 609 38.04 6.08 -19.00
N ILE A 610 36.97 5.92 -19.78
CA ILE A 610 36.44 6.97 -20.64
C ILE A 610 35.17 7.49 -19.98
N GLY A 611 35.23 8.70 -19.44
CA GLY A 611 34.16 9.26 -18.62
C GLY A 611 33.99 10.76 -18.82
N ARG A 612 33.11 11.33 -18.02
CA ARG A 612 32.90 12.78 -17.95
C ARG A 612 33.36 13.35 -16.61
N SER A 613 33.88 14.56 -16.66
CA SER A 613 34.02 15.44 -15.50
C SER A 613 33.15 16.67 -15.67
N TYR A 614 32.79 17.30 -14.56
CA TYR A 614 31.84 18.40 -14.50
C TYR A 614 32.48 19.57 -13.78
N LEU A 615 32.56 20.72 -14.43
CA LEU A 615 33.09 21.95 -13.86
C LEU A 615 31.98 23.02 -13.82
N PRO A 616 31.95 23.92 -12.84
CA PRO A 616 30.97 24.99 -12.80
C PRO A 616 31.09 25.90 -14.03
N SER A 617 29.96 26.39 -14.53
CA SER A 617 29.90 27.29 -15.69
C SER A 617 28.77 28.30 -15.52
N GLU A 618 29.10 29.60 -15.48
CA GLU A 618 28.11 30.67 -15.41
C GLU A 618 27.15 30.69 -16.62
N LYS A 619 27.59 30.19 -17.79
CA LYS A 619 26.79 30.22 -19.03
C LYS A 619 25.85 29.03 -19.19
N SER A 620 26.23 27.87 -18.66
CA SER A 620 25.57 26.59 -18.95
C SER A 620 25.29 25.76 -17.71
N PHE A 621 25.36 26.36 -16.51
CA PHE A 621 25.33 25.71 -15.20
C PHE A 621 26.54 24.79 -14.95
N SER A 622 26.84 23.88 -15.88
CA SER A 622 28.01 23.00 -15.87
C SER A 622 28.70 22.98 -17.25
N GLU A 623 30.03 22.90 -17.26
CA GLU A 623 30.86 22.52 -18.40
C GLU A 623 31.20 21.02 -18.28
N GLU A 624 30.70 20.20 -19.22
CA GLU A 624 31.02 18.78 -19.28
C GLU A 624 32.27 18.52 -20.14
N LYS A 625 33.24 17.81 -19.58
CA LYS A 625 34.47 17.42 -20.31
C LYS A 625 34.54 15.91 -20.45
N HIS A 626 34.62 15.43 -21.68
CA HIS A 626 34.96 14.05 -21.97
C HIS A 626 36.45 13.83 -21.71
N GLN A 627 36.76 12.86 -20.85
CA GLN A 627 38.11 12.55 -20.40
C GLN A 627 38.43 11.09 -20.71
N LEU A 628 39.67 10.86 -21.15
CA LEU A 628 40.31 9.55 -21.11
C LEU A 628 41.32 9.59 -19.95
N LEU A 629 41.16 8.67 -19.02
CA LEU A 629 42.11 8.42 -17.96
C LEU A 629 42.77 7.06 -18.23
N ILE A 630 44.08 7.00 -18.10
CA ILE A 630 44.85 5.74 -18.10
C ILE A 630 45.70 5.77 -16.84
N ALA A 631 45.70 4.67 -16.08
CA ALA A 631 46.44 4.54 -14.84
C ALA A 631 47.18 3.19 -14.79
N CYS A 632 48.49 3.27 -14.57
CA CYS A 632 49.36 2.13 -14.33
C CYS A 632 49.83 2.15 -12.87
N PHE A 633 49.78 1.02 -12.17
CA PHE A 633 50.36 0.85 -10.84
C PHE A 633 51.38 -0.31 -10.83
N ASP A 634 52.57 -0.06 -10.28
CA ASP A 634 53.58 -1.08 -9.99
C ASP A 634 54.25 -0.77 -8.64
N LYS A 635 54.12 -1.70 -7.69
CA LYS A 635 54.69 -1.58 -6.34
C LYS A 635 56.22 -1.44 -6.33
N LYS A 636 56.90 -1.90 -7.39
CA LYS A 636 58.37 -1.81 -7.53
C LYS A 636 58.83 -0.53 -8.23
N GLY A 637 57.91 0.32 -8.72
CA GLY A 637 58.24 1.56 -9.40
C GLY A 637 58.81 1.38 -10.83
N ASN A 638 58.64 0.21 -11.43
CA ASN A 638 59.11 -0.08 -12.80
C ASN A 638 58.07 0.28 -13.88
N SER A 639 56.96 0.92 -13.50
CA SER A 639 55.86 1.23 -14.40
C SER A 639 56.23 2.35 -15.37
N ILE A 640 56.45 1.97 -16.64
CA ILE A 640 56.31 2.86 -17.79
C ILE A 640 54.89 2.60 -18.33
N CYS A 641 53.98 3.51 -18.02
CA CYS A 641 52.91 3.85 -18.95
C CYS A 641 53.62 4.55 -20.14
#